data_AF-A0A318KUC0-F1
#
_entry.id   AF-A0A318KUC0-F1
#
_cell.length_a   1.000
_cell.length_b   1.000
_cell.length_c   1.000
_cell.angle_alpha   90.00
_cell.angle_beta   90.00
_cell.angle_gamma   90.00
#
_symmetry.space_group_name_H-M   'P 1'
#
loop_
_entity.id
_entity.type
_entity.pdbx_description
1 polymer ?
#
loop_
_entity_poly.entity_id
_entity_poly.type
_entity_poly.pdbx_seq_one_letter_code
_entity_poly.pdbx_strand_id
1 'polypeptide(L)'
;MVLTMILILLSGHEIMAEDVGYVYEDLNVKVEINDKREYHVTETMVVDFENEMHGIIRNIPLKSDTEKVRIKNIDVSGMPFSVSEEHENAVVRIGDPDVTVSGIQEITLEYTLTHYQDYDHEYDYAYVNVLGTDYDTEIKHFHAEVIFPFADELINYKVTSGTRGSTWNNYVNEMMADDRLMIDADETLPAKVGVTVQMRFTEGVFSSAPSYPYPYVLENSDCQIEIDKNQDLHVTQTIDYQTENRYLGISIPFISAGWDASNYRIDDFEAVGDAEVRVSGDAFRLQPEKEEGSVVVSYIIHPYYLLDQDISFVLNDPDEDTQIKHFSLTLTMPSIPELNVYLQRYDADTNTDRYQITQADNTIMLETTQPIEAAEIFKLTLPINAADYQRDSGFYPRLAASLGGLLVMIVCALRFLVYRKKSLTIPVNFYPPKGMNSAEAGYVIDLKLSDSDVTSLIFNWADRGYLKIHFIDREYSFEKIKNADSLMADYEQRLFNAMFRYSSDGFVSHAMLRAFYYDLRDAKKSIERKYTRDKSLTLKSADVMRKLFINLSLLPLLIFLLLNNYEIYRDSFNLVILCVMLVPMLLAANRMLTMYFRQKEGRNNKVYLGFGFLMGLLLIYICILITEVSLSLELLISLFSCMALLIIASGIHKNSEYRNELLVPLLGFKEFIKAAEKDRLEMLLEEDPEYYYHVLPYAQVLHVSKIWINKFKDLTVPPPTWYVGEEAWSAKDFDFIVHDIEKEIELASKARAHSSFDSSDDSGYSGGDGGFSSGGSSGGGSGGGGSRGW
;
A
#
# COMPACT_ATOMS: atom_id res chain seq x y z
N MET A 1 -17.56 -1.57 5.16
CA MET A 1 -18.19 -2.90 5.34
C MET A 1 -19.36 -2.96 6.31
N VAL A 2 -19.48 -2.08 7.32
CA VAL A 2 -20.64 -2.09 8.25
C VAL A 2 -21.86 -1.31 7.71
N LEU A 3 -21.66 -0.39 6.77
CA LEU A 3 -22.74 0.44 6.20
C LEU A 3 -23.58 -0.28 5.14
N THR A 4 -23.01 -1.30 4.47
CA THR A 4 -23.68 -2.05 3.39
C THR A 4 -24.63 -3.14 3.92
N MET A 5 -24.41 -3.61 5.15
CA MET A 5 -25.25 -4.64 5.79
C MET A 5 -26.57 -4.09 6.36
N ILE A 6 -26.70 -2.77 6.54
CA ILE A 6 -27.90 -2.16 7.10
C ILE A 6 -28.94 -1.81 6.02
N LEU A 7 -28.54 -1.69 4.74
CA LEU A 7 -29.50 -1.49 3.64
C LEU A 7 -30.19 -2.78 3.17
N ILE A 8 -29.59 -3.95 3.40
CA ILE A 8 -30.13 -5.25 2.94
C ILE A 8 -31.24 -5.77 3.87
N LEU A 9 -31.41 -5.19 5.06
CA LEU A 9 -32.45 -5.58 6.04
C LEU A 9 -33.73 -4.74 5.97
N LEU A 10 -33.85 -3.81 5.01
CA LEU A 10 -35.01 -2.92 4.85
C LEU A 10 -35.78 -3.08 3.53
N SER A 11 -35.41 -3.99 2.63
CA SER A 11 -36.09 -4.19 1.33
C SER A 11 -37.12 -5.34 1.30
N GLY A 12 -37.56 -5.82 2.46
CA GLY A 12 -38.55 -6.91 2.58
C GLY A 12 -40.01 -6.45 2.59
N HIS A 13 -40.39 -5.43 1.82
CA HIS A 13 -41.79 -5.22 1.47
C HIS A 13 -42.03 -5.85 0.10
N GLU A 14 -42.83 -6.91 0.04
CA GLU A 14 -43.56 -7.27 -1.16
C GLU A 14 -44.31 -6.01 -1.60
N ILE A 15 -43.83 -5.36 -2.67
CA ILE A 15 -44.58 -4.34 -3.37
C ILE A 15 -45.71 -5.11 -4.04
N MET A 16 -46.88 -5.09 -3.42
CA MET A 16 -48.14 -5.39 -4.11
C MET A 16 -48.12 -4.54 -5.38
N ALA A 17 -48.23 -5.18 -6.55
CA ALA A 17 -48.36 -4.48 -7.82
C ALA A 17 -49.46 -3.42 -7.66
N GLU A 18 -49.07 -2.16 -7.81
CA GLU A 18 -50.03 -1.07 -7.86
C GLU A 18 -50.91 -1.34 -9.08
N ASP A 19 -52.23 -1.37 -8.89
CA ASP A 19 -53.19 -1.57 -9.97
C ASP A 19 -53.01 -0.40 -10.96
N VAL A 20 -52.34 -0.67 -12.07
CA VAL A 20 -52.00 0.31 -13.12
C VAL A 20 -53.22 0.71 -13.96
N GLY A 21 -54.38 0.09 -13.76
CA GLY A 21 -55.66 0.49 -14.33
C GLY A 21 -55.90 0.09 -15.79
N TYR A 22 -55.06 -0.78 -16.36
CA TYR A 22 -55.26 -1.39 -17.67
C TYR A 22 -54.44 -2.68 -17.82
N VAL A 23 -54.88 -3.55 -18.74
CA VAL A 23 -54.19 -4.79 -19.09
C VAL A 23 -54.21 -5.00 -20.62
N TYR A 24 -53.25 -5.76 -21.14
CA TYR A 24 -53.29 -6.23 -22.52
C TYR A 24 -54.01 -7.58 -22.57
N GLU A 25 -55.21 -7.61 -23.17
CA GLU A 25 -55.95 -8.86 -23.41
C GLU A 25 -55.24 -9.70 -24.48
N ASP A 26 -54.78 -9.05 -25.55
CA ASP A 26 -54.05 -9.68 -26.65
C ASP A 26 -52.99 -8.72 -27.20
N LEU A 27 -51.78 -9.22 -27.42
CA LEU A 27 -50.71 -8.51 -28.09
C LEU A 27 -50.11 -9.41 -29.18
N ASN A 28 -50.32 -8.99 -30.43
CA ASN A 28 -49.82 -9.69 -31.60
C ASN A 28 -48.76 -8.83 -32.30
N VAL A 29 -47.53 -9.33 -32.38
CA VAL A 29 -46.38 -8.58 -32.93
C VAL A 29 -45.84 -9.27 -34.16
N LYS A 30 -45.94 -8.60 -35.32
CA LYS A 30 -45.39 -9.08 -36.58
C LYS A 30 -44.17 -8.27 -36.95
N VAL A 31 -43.06 -8.93 -37.27
CA VAL A 31 -41.80 -8.31 -37.71
C VAL A 31 -41.41 -8.89 -39.06
N GLU A 32 -41.36 -8.08 -40.11
CA GLU A 32 -40.88 -8.49 -41.43
C GLU A 32 -39.49 -7.89 -41.70
N ILE A 33 -38.49 -8.74 -41.89
CA ILE A 33 -37.09 -8.34 -42.13
C ILE A 33 -36.78 -8.45 -43.62
N ASN A 34 -36.24 -7.40 -44.24
CA ASN A 34 -35.87 -7.39 -45.66
C ASN A 34 -34.33 -7.41 -45.90
N ASP A 35 -33.92 -7.52 -47.17
CA ASP A 35 -32.52 -7.55 -47.63
C ASP A 35 -31.76 -6.21 -47.44
N LYS A 36 -32.49 -5.13 -47.11
CA LYS A 36 -31.92 -3.84 -46.70
C LYS A 36 -31.78 -3.71 -45.17
N ARG A 37 -32.01 -4.81 -44.45
CA ARG A 37 -31.98 -4.86 -42.97
C ARG A 37 -32.96 -3.86 -42.35
N GLU A 38 -34.12 -3.67 -43.00
CA GLU A 38 -35.24 -2.92 -42.42
C GLU A 38 -36.23 -3.89 -41.78
N TYR A 39 -36.67 -3.57 -40.56
CA TYR A 39 -37.64 -4.36 -39.81
C TYR A 39 -38.96 -3.61 -39.82
N HIS A 40 -39.92 -4.11 -40.58
CA HIS A 40 -41.29 -3.60 -40.58
C HIS A 40 -42.04 -4.26 -39.43
N VAL A 41 -42.42 -3.46 -38.44
CA VAL A 41 -43.08 -3.94 -37.22
C VAL A 41 -44.53 -3.50 -37.22
N THR A 42 -45.42 -4.44 -36.97
CA THR A 42 -46.85 -4.22 -36.74
C THR A 42 -47.21 -4.80 -35.38
N GLU A 43 -47.57 -3.94 -34.42
CA GLU A 43 -48.09 -4.32 -33.11
C GLU A 43 -49.62 -4.15 -33.11
N THR A 44 -50.36 -5.24 -32.99
CA THR A 44 -51.82 -5.22 -32.81
C THR A 44 -52.12 -5.49 -31.34
N MET A 45 -52.71 -4.50 -30.68
CA MET A 45 -52.91 -4.44 -29.23
C MET A 45 -54.40 -4.39 -28.92
N VAL A 46 -54.89 -5.34 -28.13
CA VAL A 46 -56.22 -5.30 -27.51
C VAL A 46 -56.04 -4.91 -26.05
N VAL A 47 -56.34 -3.65 -25.73
CA VAL A 47 -56.08 -3.06 -24.41
C VAL A 47 -57.40 -2.87 -23.67
N ASP A 48 -57.55 -3.48 -22.49
CA ASP A 48 -58.69 -3.24 -21.60
C ASP A 48 -58.34 -2.16 -20.57
N PHE A 49 -58.91 -0.98 -20.73
CA PHE A 49 -58.76 0.14 -19.79
C PHE A 49 -59.73 -0.01 -18.62
N GLU A 50 -59.28 -0.66 -17.55
CA GLU A 50 -60.08 -0.94 -16.34
C GLU A 50 -60.48 0.36 -15.60
N ASN A 51 -59.64 1.41 -15.70
CA ASN A 51 -59.89 2.76 -15.21
C ASN A 51 -60.01 3.78 -16.35
N GLU A 52 -60.64 4.94 -16.08
CA GLU A 52 -60.65 6.07 -17.02
C GLU A 52 -59.22 6.62 -17.19
N MET A 53 -58.64 6.47 -18.39
CA MET A 53 -57.27 6.91 -18.73
C MET A 53 -57.23 7.63 -20.06
N HIS A 54 -56.20 8.42 -20.33
CA HIS A 54 -56.06 9.13 -21.60
C HIS A 54 -55.54 8.22 -22.73
N GLY A 55 -54.80 7.18 -22.38
CA GLY A 55 -54.42 6.10 -23.29
C GLY A 55 -53.14 5.39 -22.85
N ILE A 56 -52.27 5.03 -23.81
CA ILE A 56 -50.98 4.40 -23.56
C ILE A 56 -49.81 5.17 -24.19
N ILE A 57 -48.62 5.03 -23.62
CA ILE A 57 -47.37 5.54 -24.16
C ILE A 57 -46.47 4.37 -24.53
N ARG A 58 -46.16 4.23 -25.82
CA ARG A 58 -45.18 3.25 -26.33
C ARG A 58 -43.81 3.92 -26.47
N ASN A 59 -42.81 3.42 -25.76
CA ASN A 59 -41.42 3.90 -25.80
C ASN A 59 -40.57 2.92 -26.61
N ILE A 60 -40.29 3.22 -27.88
CA ILE A 60 -39.53 2.36 -28.78
C ILE A 60 -38.04 2.75 -28.74
N PRO A 61 -37.12 1.87 -28.31
CA PRO A 61 -35.68 2.16 -28.28
C PRO A 61 -35.10 2.38 -29.68
N LEU A 62 -34.35 3.46 -29.85
CA LEU A 62 -33.55 3.76 -31.07
C LEU A 62 -32.09 3.28 -30.95
N LYS A 63 -31.82 2.46 -29.92
CA LYS A 63 -30.53 1.84 -29.65
C LYS A 63 -30.76 0.45 -29.07
N SER A 64 -30.02 -0.52 -29.59
CA SER A 64 -29.90 -1.88 -29.06
C SER A 64 -28.58 -2.03 -28.29
N ASP A 65 -28.32 -3.21 -27.72
CA ASP A 65 -27.03 -3.51 -27.10
C ASP A 65 -25.88 -3.53 -28.12
N THR A 66 -26.17 -3.67 -29.43
CA THR A 66 -25.15 -3.84 -30.48
C THR A 66 -25.02 -2.65 -31.42
N GLU A 67 -26.12 -1.92 -31.68
CA GLU A 67 -26.14 -0.86 -32.69
C GLU A 67 -27.24 0.21 -32.45
N LYS A 68 -27.03 1.39 -33.03
CA LYS A 68 -28.06 2.43 -33.14
C LYS A 68 -28.98 2.18 -34.33
N VAL A 69 -30.25 2.51 -34.17
CA VAL A 69 -31.30 2.21 -35.15
C VAL A 69 -32.12 3.47 -35.42
N ARG A 70 -32.52 3.68 -36.67
CA ARG A 70 -33.43 4.78 -37.03
C ARG A 70 -34.84 4.25 -37.19
N ILE A 71 -35.83 5.03 -36.80
CA ILE A 71 -37.25 4.70 -36.99
C ILE A 71 -37.86 5.63 -38.05
N LYS A 72 -38.76 5.09 -38.87
CA LYS A 72 -39.56 5.85 -39.84
C LYS A 72 -40.95 5.23 -39.98
N ASN A 73 -41.85 5.95 -40.66
CA ASN A 73 -43.20 5.48 -40.99
C ASN A 73 -44.03 5.05 -39.76
N ILE A 74 -43.92 5.78 -38.64
CA ILE A 74 -44.73 5.52 -37.46
C ILE A 74 -46.18 5.93 -37.76
N ASP A 75 -47.11 4.99 -37.66
CA ASP A 75 -48.55 5.22 -37.82
C ASP A 75 -49.34 4.44 -36.77
N VAL A 76 -50.45 5.03 -36.29
CA VAL A 76 -51.35 4.38 -35.32
C VAL A 76 -52.78 4.42 -35.84
N SER A 77 -53.39 3.24 -35.90
CA SER A 77 -54.81 3.06 -36.19
C SER A 77 -55.59 2.69 -34.93
N GLY A 78 -56.82 3.19 -34.81
CA GLY A 78 -57.72 2.93 -33.68
C GLY A 78 -57.87 4.09 -32.70
N MET A 79 -56.82 4.90 -32.50
CA MET A 79 -56.81 6.04 -31.56
C MET A 79 -55.93 7.20 -32.08
N PRO A 80 -56.19 8.45 -31.66
CA PRO A 80 -55.31 9.58 -31.97
C PRO A 80 -53.92 9.37 -31.34
N PHE A 81 -52.87 9.91 -31.97
CA PHE A 81 -51.52 9.76 -31.47
C PHE A 81 -50.63 10.98 -31.73
N SER A 82 -49.53 11.07 -30.99
CA SER A 82 -48.43 12.01 -31.22
C SER A 82 -47.09 11.31 -31.03
N VAL A 83 -46.07 11.77 -31.75
CA VAL A 83 -44.72 11.20 -31.72
C VAL A 83 -43.73 12.27 -31.30
N SER A 84 -42.84 11.91 -30.37
CA SER A 84 -41.69 12.72 -29.96
C SER A 84 -40.47 11.84 -29.77
N GLU A 85 -39.26 12.39 -29.88
CA GLU A 85 -38.03 11.69 -29.50
C GLU A 85 -37.56 12.18 -28.14
N GLU A 86 -37.37 11.26 -27.19
CA GLU A 86 -36.88 11.55 -25.83
C GLU A 86 -35.82 10.51 -25.44
N HIS A 87 -34.63 10.94 -25.01
CA HIS A 87 -33.58 10.07 -24.46
C HIS A 87 -33.31 8.78 -25.28
N GLU A 88 -33.03 8.92 -26.58
CA GLU A 88 -32.79 7.79 -27.52
C GLU A 88 -33.98 6.82 -27.68
N ASN A 89 -35.21 7.26 -27.39
CA ASN A 89 -36.44 6.53 -27.68
C ASN A 89 -37.36 7.35 -28.58
N ALA A 90 -38.07 6.68 -29.47
CA ALA A 90 -39.28 7.22 -30.09
C ALA A 90 -40.47 6.98 -29.15
N VAL A 91 -41.00 8.06 -28.60
CA VAL A 91 -42.13 8.07 -27.66
C VAL A 91 -43.42 8.32 -28.47
N VAL A 92 -44.21 7.26 -28.63
CA VAL A 92 -45.52 7.30 -29.30
C VAL A 92 -46.60 7.37 -28.22
N ARG A 93 -47.17 8.56 -28.01
CA ARG A 93 -48.30 8.78 -27.10
C ARG A 93 -49.59 8.50 -27.86
N ILE A 94 -50.30 7.45 -27.50
CA ILE A 94 -51.57 7.02 -28.11
C ILE A 94 -52.69 7.37 -27.13
N GLY A 95 -53.64 8.20 -27.55
CA GLY A 95 -54.61 8.83 -26.67
C GLY A 95 -54.76 10.33 -26.90
N ASP A 96 -55.78 10.92 -26.28
CA ASP A 96 -56.03 12.36 -26.31
C ASP A 96 -55.88 12.94 -24.89
N PRO A 97 -55.04 13.97 -24.69
CA PRO A 97 -54.84 14.55 -23.35
C PRO A 97 -56.11 15.18 -22.76
N ASP A 98 -57.13 15.49 -23.58
CA ASP A 98 -58.37 16.12 -23.17
C ASP A 98 -59.54 15.12 -23.06
N VAL A 99 -59.35 13.84 -23.43
CA VAL A 99 -60.41 12.81 -23.44
C VAL A 99 -59.93 11.53 -22.76
N THR A 100 -60.72 10.99 -21.84
CA THR A 100 -60.47 9.67 -21.24
C THR A 100 -61.20 8.57 -21.99
N VAL A 101 -60.61 7.38 -21.99
CA VAL A 101 -61.11 6.11 -22.53
C VAL A 101 -61.19 5.07 -21.41
N SER A 102 -62.11 4.12 -21.55
CA SER A 102 -62.32 2.99 -20.63
C SER A 102 -62.86 1.79 -21.40
N GLY A 103 -62.60 0.58 -20.90
CA GLY A 103 -62.97 -0.69 -21.55
C GLY A 103 -62.05 -1.05 -22.73
N ILE A 104 -62.41 -2.10 -23.45
CA ILE A 104 -61.58 -2.69 -24.51
C ILE A 104 -61.43 -1.75 -25.71
N GLN A 105 -60.19 -1.47 -26.11
CA GLN A 105 -59.81 -0.76 -27.32
C GLN A 105 -58.86 -1.62 -28.16
N GLU A 106 -59.04 -1.59 -29.48
CA GLU A 106 -58.13 -2.22 -30.44
C GLU A 106 -57.28 -1.15 -31.10
N ILE A 107 -55.96 -1.30 -31.01
CA ILE A 107 -54.96 -0.34 -31.49
C ILE A 107 -53.95 -1.09 -32.35
N THR A 108 -53.66 -0.56 -33.54
CA THR A 108 -52.57 -1.08 -34.39
C THR A 108 -51.51 -0.01 -34.54
N LEU A 109 -50.27 -0.34 -34.16
CA LEU A 109 -49.09 0.51 -34.32
C LEU A 109 -48.18 -0.10 -35.38
N GLU A 110 -47.87 0.67 -36.43
CA GLU A 110 -46.95 0.29 -37.49
C GLU A 110 -45.74 1.20 -37.50
N TYR A 111 -44.55 0.64 -37.68
CA TYR A 111 -43.32 1.41 -37.86
C TYR A 111 -42.23 0.59 -38.57
N THR A 112 -41.26 1.28 -39.17
CA THR A 112 -40.09 0.64 -39.78
C THR A 112 -38.83 1.04 -39.02
N LEU A 113 -38.09 0.04 -38.53
CA LEU A 113 -36.72 0.21 -38.05
C LEU A 113 -35.76 0.02 -39.22
N THR A 114 -34.78 0.92 -39.36
CA THR A 114 -33.76 0.84 -40.41
C THR A 114 -32.39 0.71 -39.78
N HIS A 115 -31.72 -0.39 -40.10
CA HIS A 115 -30.37 -0.72 -39.66
C HIS A 115 -29.35 -0.36 -40.74
N TYR A 116 -28.09 -0.24 -40.35
CA TYR A 116 -26.98 -0.14 -41.29
C TYR A 116 -26.46 -1.55 -41.61
N GLN A 117 -25.60 -1.66 -42.61
CA GLN A 117 -24.83 -2.89 -42.83
C GLN A 117 -24.07 -3.24 -41.54
N ASP A 118 -24.09 -4.51 -41.13
CA ASP A 118 -23.30 -4.91 -39.99
C ASP A 118 -21.81 -5.06 -40.35
N TYR A 119 -20.97 -5.05 -39.32
CA TYR A 119 -19.51 -5.04 -39.47
C TYR A 119 -18.90 -6.42 -39.22
N ASP A 120 -19.72 -7.46 -39.10
CA ASP A 120 -19.18 -8.81 -39.02
C ASP A 120 -18.73 -9.23 -40.44
N HIS A 121 -17.67 -10.04 -40.52
CA HIS A 121 -17.14 -10.52 -41.80
C HIS A 121 -17.40 -12.01 -41.99
N GLU A 122 -17.96 -12.68 -40.97
CA GLU A 122 -18.23 -14.11 -40.96
C GLU A 122 -19.71 -14.43 -41.17
N TYR A 123 -20.63 -13.59 -40.67
CA TYR A 123 -22.06 -13.79 -40.78
C TYR A 123 -22.86 -12.48 -40.63
N ASP A 124 -23.96 -12.36 -41.38
CA ASP A 124 -24.94 -11.30 -41.18
C ASP A 124 -25.83 -11.60 -39.95
N TYR A 125 -26.32 -10.59 -39.23
CA TYR A 125 -27.23 -10.82 -38.10
C TYR A 125 -28.45 -9.91 -38.03
N ALA A 126 -29.53 -10.43 -37.41
CA ALA A 126 -30.69 -9.66 -37.00
C ALA A 126 -30.96 -9.83 -35.49
N TYR A 127 -31.19 -8.72 -34.80
CA TYR A 127 -31.41 -8.72 -33.34
C TYR A 127 -32.56 -7.79 -32.96
N VAL A 128 -33.70 -8.38 -32.59
CA VAL A 128 -34.98 -7.66 -32.45
C VAL A 128 -35.70 -8.06 -31.16
N ASN A 129 -36.24 -7.07 -30.44
CA ASN A 129 -37.23 -7.33 -29.40
C ASN A 129 -38.60 -7.41 -30.05
N VAL A 130 -39.25 -8.56 -29.93
CA VAL A 130 -40.68 -8.70 -30.26
C VAL A 130 -41.56 -8.31 -29.08
N LEU A 131 -41.01 -8.29 -27.87
CA LEU A 131 -41.62 -7.70 -26.68
C LEU A 131 -40.56 -7.02 -25.81
N GLY A 132 -40.85 -5.78 -25.38
CA GLY A 132 -39.95 -5.00 -24.53
C GLY A 132 -39.98 -5.39 -23.06
N THR A 133 -38.90 -5.07 -22.35
CA THR A 133 -38.79 -5.33 -20.90
C THR A 133 -39.40 -4.23 -20.03
N ASP A 134 -39.98 -3.19 -20.65
CA ASP A 134 -40.47 -1.98 -19.97
C ASP A 134 -42.01 -1.85 -20.03
N TYR A 135 -42.74 -2.95 -20.19
CA TYR A 135 -44.19 -2.98 -19.96
C TYR A 135 -44.49 -2.93 -18.45
N ASP A 136 -45.37 -2.02 -18.03
CA ASP A 136 -45.73 -1.85 -16.61
C ASP A 136 -46.94 -2.69 -16.15
N THR A 137 -47.65 -3.33 -17.09
CA THR A 137 -48.79 -4.23 -16.85
C THR A 137 -48.57 -5.64 -17.43
N GLU A 138 -49.45 -6.57 -17.10
CA GLU A 138 -49.46 -7.94 -17.63
C GLU A 138 -50.07 -8.04 -19.04
N ILE A 139 -49.65 -9.08 -19.78
CA ILE A 139 -50.16 -9.41 -21.12
C ILE A 139 -50.76 -10.81 -21.08
N LYS A 140 -52.08 -10.91 -21.24
CA LYS A 140 -52.83 -12.17 -21.08
C LYS A 140 -52.54 -13.16 -22.21
N HIS A 141 -52.55 -12.68 -23.45
CA HIS A 141 -52.21 -13.47 -24.64
C HIS A 141 -51.15 -12.74 -25.46
N PHE A 142 -50.03 -13.43 -25.73
CA PHE A 142 -48.93 -12.90 -26.52
C PHE A 142 -48.58 -13.85 -27.67
N HIS A 143 -48.54 -13.28 -28.87
CA HIS A 143 -48.08 -13.95 -30.08
C HIS A 143 -47.12 -13.04 -30.84
N ALA A 144 -46.02 -13.59 -31.35
CA ALA A 144 -45.15 -12.89 -32.27
C ALA A 144 -44.76 -13.75 -33.47
N GLU A 145 -44.61 -13.09 -34.62
CA GLU A 145 -44.19 -13.68 -35.88
C GLU A 145 -43.04 -12.86 -36.48
N VAL A 146 -41.87 -13.49 -36.67
CA VAL A 146 -40.73 -12.89 -37.36
C VAL A 146 -40.59 -13.53 -38.74
N ILE A 147 -40.81 -12.76 -39.81
CA ILE A 147 -40.79 -13.21 -41.20
C ILE A 147 -39.54 -12.69 -41.90
N PHE A 148 -38.86 -13.56 -42.63
CA PHE A 148 -37.63 -13.24 -43.36
C PHE A 148 -37.58 -14.02 -44.68
N PRO A 149 -37.40 -13.34 -45.84
CA PRO A 149 -37.51 -13.96 -47.16
C PRO A 149 -36.30 -14.84 -47.57
N PHE A 150 -35.28 -14.93 -46.71
CA PHE A 150 -34.00 -15.62 -46.96
C PHE A 150 -33.78 -16.77 -45.95
N ALA A 151 -34.81 -17.58 -45.70
CA ALA A 151 -34.76 -18.64 -44.69
C ALA A 151 -33.72 -19.74 -44.97
N ASP A 152 -33.42 -20.03 -46.24
CA ASP A 152 -32.38 -20.99 -46.63
C ASP A 152 -30.96 -20.55 -46.18
N GLU A 153 -30.77 -19.25 -45.93
CA GLU A 153 -29.50 -18.66 -45.49
C GLU A 153 -29.38 -18.54 -43.97
N LEU A 154 -30.40 -18.97 -43.21
CA LEU A 154 -30.38 -18.94 -41.74
C LEU A 154 -29.41 -19.99 -41.18
N ILE A 155 -28.36 -19.55 -40.51
CA ILE A 155 -27.37 -20.41 -39.85
C ILE A 155 -27.93 -20.93 -38.52
N ASN A 156 -28.39 -20.02 -37.65
CA ASN A 156 -29.01 -20.34 -36.38
C ASN A 156 -29.85 -19.18 -35.84
N TYR A 157 -30.65 -19.45 -34.81
CA TYR A 157 -31.40 -18.43 -34.08
C TYR A 157 -31.47 -18.77 -32.59
N LYS A 158 -31.75 -17.77 -31.76
CA LYS A 158 -31.98 -17.89 -30.33
C LYS A 158 -33.14 -16.98 -29.91
N VAL A 159 -34.10 -17.54 -29.18
CA VAL A 159 -35.17 -16.79 -28.50
C VAL A 159 -34.84 -16.72 -27.01
N THR A 160 -35.02 -15.56 -26.41
CA THR A 160 -34.86 -15.34 -24.97
C THR A 160 -36.08 -14.64 -24.40
N SER A 161 -36.51 -15.05 -23.21
CA SER A 161 -37.66 -14.45 -22.53
C SER A 161 -37.43 -14.34 -21.02
N GLY A 162 -37.73 -13.17 -20.48
CA GLY A 162 -37.50 -12.85 -19.07
C GLY A 162 -37.28 -11.36 -18.84
N THR A 163 -36.84 -10.99 -17.64
CA THR A 163 -36.45 -9.61 -17.32
C THR A 163 -35.19 -9.22 -18.08
N ARG A 164 -34.94 -7.91 -18.22
CA ARG A 164 -33.74 -7.40 -18.91
C ARG A 164 -32.45 -8.10 -18.46
N GLY A 165 -31.65 -8.57 -19.41
CA GLY A 165 -30.41 -9.31 -19.16
C GLY A 165 -30.57 -10.83 -18.99
N SER A 166 -31.80 -11.36 -19.03
CA SER A 166 -32.04 -12.82 -18.94
C SER A 166 -31.55 -13.55 -20.19
N THR A 167 -30.73 -14.58 -20.03
CA THR A 167 -30.21 -15.39 -21.15
C THR A 167 -31.00 -16.68 -21.40
N TRP A 168 -32.04 -16.91 -20.59
CA TRP A 168 -32.93 -18.08 -20.61
C TRP A 168 -34.20 -17.80 -21.41
N ASN A 169 -34.93 -18.85 -21.77
CA ASN A 169 -36.27 -18.77 -22.35
C ASN A 169 -37.25 -19.49 -21.42
N ASN A 170 -37.98 -18.74 -20.58
CA ASN A 170 -38.82 -19.30 -19.53
C ASN A 170 -40.33 -19.09 -19.75
N TYR A 171 -40.72 -18.22 -20.69
CA TYR A 171 -42.09 -17.74 -20.81
C TYR A 171 -42.76 -18.01 -22.15
N VAL A 172 -41.99 -18.34 -23.19
CA VAL A 172 -42.51 -18.53 -24.55
C VAL A 172 -41.95 -19.80 -25.17
N ASN A 173 -42.74 -20.39 -26.06
CA ASN A 173 -42.32 -21.45 -26.96
C ASN A 173 -42.15 -20.91 -28.38
N GLU A 174 -41.14 -21.41 -29.07
CA GLU A 174 -40.83 -21.03 -30.44
C GLU A 174 -40.99 -22.19 -31.44
N MET A 175 -41.51 -21.88 -32.62
CA MET A 175 -41.67 -22.82 -33.72
C MET A 175 -41.24 -22.18 -35.04
N MET A 176 -40.28 -22.80 -35.73
CA MET A 176 -39.87 -22.41 -37.07
C MET A 176 -40.79 -23.06 -38.12
N ALA A 177 -41.31 -22.27 -39.06
CA ALA A 177 -42.13 -22.74 -40.18
C ALA A 177 -41.68 -22.09 -41.50
N ASP A 178 -40.96 -22.81 -42.34
CA ASP A 178 -40.42 -22.36 -43.64
C ASP A 178 -39.71 -20.98 -43.59
N ASP A 179 -40.46 -19.88 -43.76
CA ASP A 179 -39.99 -18.49 -43.85
C ASP A 179 -40.31 -17.60 -42.63
N ARG A 180 -40.84 -18.19 -41.55
CA ARG A 180 -41.27 -17.46 -40.35
C ARG A 180 -40.93 -18.20 -39.05
N LEU A 181 -40.56 -17.43 -38.04
CA LEU A 181 -40.41 -17.88 -36.66
C LEU A 181 -41.64 -17.42 -35.86
N MET A 182 -42.43 -18.37 -35.37
CA MET A 182 -43.59 -18.13 -34.52
C MET A 182 -43.21 -18.29 -33.05
N ILE A 183 -43.69 -17.38 -32.20
CA ILE A 183 -43.39 -17.32 -30.78
C ILE A 183 -44.70 -17.10 -30.01
N ASP A 184 -45.03 -18.03 -29.12
CA ASP A 184 -46.29 -18.02 -28.36
C ASP A 184 -46.01 -18.14 -26.86
N ALA A 185 -46.72 -17.36 -26.05
CA ALA A 185 -46.70 -17.52 -24.60
C ALA A 185 -47.71 -18.59 -24.15
N ASP A 186 -47.27 -19.51 -23.28
CA ASP A 186 -48.14 -20.56 -22.72
C ASP A 186 -49.08 -20.04 -21.63
N GLU A 187 -48.67 -18.97 -20.95
CA GLU A 187 -49.36 -18.35 -19.82
C GLU A 187 -49.28 -16.82 -19.94
N THR A 188 -50.07 -16.12 -19.12
CA THR A 188 -50.03 -14.65 -19.00
C THR A 188 -48.61 -14.18 -18.68
N LEU A 189 -48.09 -13.28 -19.51
CA LEU A 189 -46.77 -12.69 -19.30
C LEU A 189 -46.84 -11.61 -18.22
N PRO A 190 -46.07 -11.74 -17.13
CA PRO A 190 -45.99 -10.71 -16.10
C PRO A 190 -45.40 -9.40 -16.64
N ALA A 191 -45.69 -8.29 -15.95
CA ALA A 191 -45.04 -7.01 -16.23
C ALA A 191 -43.50 -7.14 -16.23
N LYS A 192 -42.84 -6.35 -17.08
CA LYS A 192 -41.38 -6.30 -17.29
C LYS A 192 -40.73 -7.56 -17.86
N VAL A 193 -41.51 -8.53 -18.33
CA VAL A 193 -41.00 -9.64 -19.13
C VAL A 193 -40.89 -9.19 -20.58
N GLY A 194 -39.68 -9.27 -21.14
CA GLY A 194 -39.44 -9.05 -22.57
C GLY A 194 -39.15 -10.37 -23.29
N VAL A 195 -39.26 -10.32 -24.62
CA VAL A 195 -38.97 -11.42 -25.55
C VAL A 195 -38.13 -10.88 -26.69
N THR A 196 -36.95 -11.47 -26.87
CA THR A 196 -35.94 -11.03 -27.83
C THR A 196 -35.50 -12.18 -28.71
N VAL A 197 -35.38 -11.91 -30.01
CA VAL A 197 -34.97 -12.85 -31.05
C VAL A 197 -33.63 -12.40 -31.62
N GLN A 198 -32.68 -13.33 -31.65
CA GLN A 198 -31.40 -13.18 -32.33
C GLN A 198 -31.30 -14.21 -33.47
N MET A 199 -30.91 -13.77 -34.66
CA MET A 199 -30.78 -14.61 -35.85
C MET A 199 -29.44 -14.35 -36.52
N ARG A 200 -28.79 -15.41 -37.01
CA ARG A 200 -27.56 -15.36 -37.81
C ARG A 200 -27.79 -15.93 -39.19
N PHE A 201 -27.36 -15.21 -40.22
CA PHE A 201 -27.49 -15.56 -41.63
C PHE A 201 -26.10 -15.71 -42.25
N THR A 202 -26.02 -16.33 -43.43
CA THR A 202 -24.78 -16.32 -44.21
C THR A 202 -24.39 -14.89 -44.57
N GLU A 203 -23.08 -14.62 -44.59
CA GLU A 203 -22.52 -13.33 -44.96
C GLU A 203 -22.98 -12.88 -46.37
N GLY A 204 -23.52 -11.66 -46.47
CA GLY A 204 -23.93 -11.02 -47.73
C GLY A 204 -25.44 -10.93 -47.97
N VAL A 205 -26.28 -11.53 -47.12
CA VAL A 205 -27.74 -11.40 -47.10
C VAL A 205 -28.18 -9.94 -46.97
N PHE A 206 -27.49 -9.14 -46.16
CA PHE A 206 -27.81 -7.71 -45.94
C PHE A 206 -26.95 -6.74 -46.77
N SER A 207 -26.34 -7.21 -47.86
CA SER A 207 -25.49 -6.39 -48.74
C SER A 207 -26.18 -5.16 -49.37
N SER A 208 -27.52 -5.09 -49.33
CA SER A 208 -28.30 -3.93 -49.80
C SER A 208 -28.59 -2.89 -48.71
N ALA A 209 -28.16 -3.12 -47.46
CA ALA A 209 -28.29 -2.17 -46.36
C ALA A 209 -27.39 -0.93 -46.57
N PRO A 210 -27.78 0.24 -46.05
CA PRO A 210 -26.93 1.44 -46.13
C PRO A 210 -25.66 1.29 -45.27
N SER A 211 -24.54 1.82 -45.76
CA SER A 211 -23.30 1.90 -44.95
C SER A 211 -23.44 2.92 -43.82
N TYR A 212 -22.79 2.63 -42.70
CA TYR A 212 -22.78 3.52 -41.54
C TYR A 212 -21.94 4.78 -41.81
N PRO A 213 -22.48 5.99 -41.62
CA PRO A 213 -21.71 7.22 -41.78
C PRO A 213 -20.91 7.52 -40.49
N TYR A 214 -19.63 7.17 -40.48
CA TYR A 214 -18.75 7.48 -39.35
C TYR A 214 -18.63 9.00 -39.13
N PRO A 215 -18.67 9.50 -37.88
CA PRO A 215 -18.45 10.91 -37.54
C PRO A 215 -17.14 11.49 -38.10
N TYR A 216 -16.10 10.65 -38.19
CA TYR A 216 -14.85 10.92 -38.87
C TYR A 216 -14.23 9.58 -39.34
N VAL A 217 -13.29 9.67 -40.28
CA VAL A 217 -12.53 8.54 -40.80
C VAL A 217 -11.05 8.90 -40.79
N LEU A 218 -10.20 7.97 -40.38
CA LEU A 218 -8.75 8.09 -40.53
C LEU A 218 -8.35 7.44 -41.86
N GLU A 219 -7.99 8.25 -42.85
CA GLU A 219 -7.58 7.76 -44.17
C GLU A 219 -6.26 6.99 -44.07
N ASN A 220 -5.30 7.57 -43.35
CA ASN A 220 -4.00 6.96 -43.05
C ASN A 220 -3.60 7.24 -41.59
N SER A 221 -3.03 6.23 -40.94
CA SER A 221 -2.32 6.38 -39.65
C SER A 221 -0.97 5.67 -39.74
N ASP A 222 0.08 6.44 -40.02
CA ASP A 222 1.45 5.94 -40.13
C ASP A 222 2.21 6.17 -38.83
N CYS A 223 2.61 5.10 -38.16
CA CYS A 223 3.33 5.15 -36.90
C CYS A 223 4.78 4.68 -37.04
N GLN A 224 5.70 5.43 -36.46
CA GLN A 224 7.10 5.06 -36.30
C GLN A 224 7.44 5.04 -34.81
N ILE A 225 7.97 3.92 -34.33
CA ILE A 225 8.36 3.73 -32.93
C ILE A 225 9.81 3.26 -32.90
N GLU A 226 10.68 3.99 -32.21
CA GLU A 226 12.02 3.53 -31.87
C GLU A 226 12.09 3.28 -30.36
N ILE A 227 12.43 2.04 -29.97
CA ILE A 227 12.68 1.70 -28.56
C ILE A 227 14.19 1.75 -28.32
N ASP A 228 14.63 2.66 -27.46
CA ASP A 228 16.04 2.81 -27.14
C ASP A 228 16.52 1.85 -26.03
N LYS A 229 17.81 1.95 -25.66
CA LYS A 229 18.42 1.10 -24.61
C LYS A 229 17.91 1.40 -23.20
N ASN A 230 17.30 2.56 -22.96
CA ASN A 230 16.65 2.92 -21.70
C ASN A 230 15.18 2.46 -21.65
N GLN A 231 14.70 1.86 -22.75
CA GLN A 231 13.32 1.47 -23.00
C GLN A 231 12.38 2.68 -23.17
N ASP A 232 12.91 3.81 -23.63
CA ASP A 232 12.10 4.96 -24.00
C ASP A 232 11.59 4.75 -25.43
N LEU A 233 10.30 5.05 -25.66
CA LEU A 233 9.63 4.89 -26.93
C LEU A 233 9.56 6.26 -27.60
N HIS A 234 10.35 6.43 -28.66
CA HIS A 234 10.31 7.62 -29.50
C HIS A 234 9.26 7.39 -30.57
N VAL A 235 8.10 8.03 -30.44
CA VAL A 235 6.95 7.83 -31.32
C VAL A 235 6.79 9.03 -32.24
N THR A 236 6.62 8.76 -33.53
CA THR A 236 6.17 9.73 -34.53
C THR A 236 4.98 9.15 -35.27
N GLN A 237 3.85 9.86 -35.28
CA GLN A 237 2.62 9.42 -35.93
C GLN A 237 2.16 10.47 -36.94
N THR A 238 1.88 10.05 -38.17
CA THR A 238 1.22 10.87 -39.20
C THR A 238 -0.21 10.40 -39.34
N ILE A 239 -1.16 11.33 -39.21
CA ILE A 239 -2.59 11.05 -39.20
C ILE A 239 -3.26 11.90 -40.26
N ASP A 240 -3.83 11.25 -41.27
CA ASP A 240 -4.68 11.86 -42.28
C ASP A 240 -6.14 11.60 -41.91
N TYR A 241 -6.91 12.66 -41.70
CA TYR A 241 -8.29 12.57 -41.23
C TYR A 241 -9.28 13.18 -42.22
N GLN A 242 -10.51 12.67 -42.22
CA GLN A 242 -11.67 13.23 -42.91
C GLN A 242 -12.85 13.30 -41.93
N THR A 243 -13.54 14.44 -41.84
CA THR A 243 -14.73 14.60 -41.00
C THR A 243 -15.79 15.50 -41.64
N GLU A 244 -17.06 15.17 -41.44
CA GLU A 244 -18.19 16.03 -41.83
C GLU A 244 -18.46 17.15 -40.80
N ASN A 245 -17.92 17.03 -39.58
CA ASN A 245 -18.15 17.98 -38.48
C ASN A 245 -16.86 18.44 -37.83
N ARG A 246 -16.35 19.59 -38.29
CA ARG A 246 -15.13 20.22 -37.74
C ARG A 246 -15.19 20.62 -36.27
N TYR A 247 -16.37 20.64 -35.65
CA TYR A 247 -16.51 20.92 -34.22
C TYR A 247 -16.37 19.67 -33.35
N LEU A 248 -16.40 18.48 -33.95
CA LEU A 248 -16.12 17.24 -33.26
C LEU A 248 -14.59 17.10 -33.10
N GLY A 249 -14.12 17.01 -31.87
CA GLY A 249 -12.71 16.71 -31.60
C GLY A 249 -12.46 15.23 -31.84
N ILE A 250 -11.39 14.90 -32.57
CA ILE A 250 -10.95 13.53 -32.84
C ILE A 250 -10.01 13.11 -31.71
N SER A 251 -10.37 12.07 -30.96
CA SER A 251 -9.51 11.52 -29.90
C SER A 251 -8.59 10.46 -30.50
N ILE A 252 -7.28 10.57 -30.24
CA ILE A 252 -6.29 9.57 -30.64
C ILE A 252 -5.51 9.16 -29.39
N PRO A 253 -5.53 7.87 -28.99
CA PRO A 253 -4.77 7.41 -27.85
C PRO A 253 -3.27 7.54 -28.12
N PHE A 254 -2.48 7.79 -27.06
CA PHE A 254 -1.04 7.61 -27.17
C PHE A 254 -0.74 6.14 -27.46
N ILE A 255 0.21 5.87 -28.34
CA ILE A 255 0.66 4.51 -28.64
C ILE A 255 1.55 4.05 -27.49
N SER A 256 0.89 3.71 -26.38
CA SER A 256 1.49 3.15 -25.19
C SER A 256 1.50 1.64 -25.30
N ALA A 257 2.40 0.99 -24.54
CA ALA A 257 2.47 -0.46 -24.48
C ALA A 257 1.39 -1.07 -23.57
N GLY A 258 0.15 -0.56 -23.68
CA GLY A 258 -1.00 -1.01 -22.87
C GLY A 258 -0.89 -0.58 -21.41
N TRP A 259 -0.13 0.49 -21.16
CA TRP A 259 0.13 1.00 -19.83
C TRP A 259 -0.98 1.96 -19.39
N ASP A 260 -1.34 1.89 -18.10
CA ASP A 260 -2.06 2.98 -17.44
C ASP A 260 -1.20 4.26 -17.51
N ALA A 261 -1.84 5.42 -17.68
CA ALA A 261 -1.21 6.74 -17.60
C ALA A 261 -0.39 6.94 -16.31
N SER A 262 -0.63 6.17 -15.24
CA SER A 262 0.19 6.17 -14.03
C SER A 262 1.58 5.54 -14.19
N ASN A 263 1.83 4.77 -15.25
CA ASN A 263 3.02 3.91 -15.40
C ASN A 263 4.09 4.48 -16.34
N TYR A 264 3.80 5.61 -16.99
CA TYR A 264 4.73 6.31 -17.87
C TYR A 264 4.52 7.82 -17.82
N ARG A 265 5.48 8.55 -18.37
CA ARG A 265 5.29 9.98 -18.68
C ARG A 265 5.56 10.24 -20.16
N ILE A 266 5.04 11.37 -20.62
CA ILE A 266 5.24 11.87 -21.98
C ILE A 266 6.14 13.09 -21.91
N ASP A 267 7.26 13.02 -22.60
CA ASP A 267 8.23 14.10 -22.76
C ASP A 267 8.27 14.54 -24.24
N ASP A 268 8.75 15.76 -24.51
CA ASP A 268 8.99 16.31 -25.86
C ASP A 268 7.82 16.16 -26.86
N PHE A 269 6.58 16.39 -26.40
CA PHE A 269 5.40 16.39 -27.27
C PHE A 269 5.40 17.60 -28.22
N GLU A 270 5.43 17.33 -29.52
CA GLU A 270 5.31 18.30 -30.61
C GLU A 270 4.24 17.85 -31.60
N ALA A 271 3.47 18.79 -32.15
CA ALA A 271 2.48 18.51 -33.17
C ALA A 271 2.49 19.61 -34.24
N VAL A 272 2.43 19.20 -35.52
CA VAL A 272 2.44 20.10 -36.67
C VAL A 272 1.44 19.58 -37.71
N GLY A 273 0.51 20.43 -38.15
CA GLY A 273 -0.47 20.02 -39.17
C GLY A 273 -1.68 20.94 -39.27
N ASP A 274 -2.74 20.40 -39.89
CA ASP A 274 -4.02 21.08 -40.17
C ASP A 274 -5.04 20.94 -39.01
N ALA A 275 -4.60 20.71 -37.77
CA ALA A 275 -5.48 20.63 -36.60
C ALA A 275 -4.79 21.20 -35.35
N GLU A 276 -5.57 21.81 -34.45
CA GLU A 276 -5.08 22.17 -33.12
C GLU A 276 -5.01 20.91 -32.25
N VAL A 277 -3.85 20.61 -31.67
CA VAL A 277 -3.66 19.40 -30.87
C VAL A 277 -3.56 19.73 -29.39
N ARG A 278 -4.33 19.03 -28.56
CA ARG A 278 -4.31 19.17 -27.10
C ARG A 278 -4.17 17.82 -26.42
N VAL A 279 -3.18 17.69 -25.56
CA VAL A 279 -2.98 16.49 -24.72
C VAL A 279 -4.02 16.46 -23.61
N SER A 280 -4.68 15.32 -23.43
CA SER A 280 -5.73 15.11 -22.43
C SER A 280 -5.67 13.69 -21.86
N GLY A 281 -4.97 13.53 -20.73
CA GLY A 281 -4.82 12.21 -20.10
C GLY A 281 -3.90 11.30 -20.89
N ASP A 282 -4.42 10.15 -21.30
CA ASP A 282 -3.79 9.07 -22.07
C ASP A 282 -4.04 9.17 -23.59
N ALA A 283 -4.68 10.25 -24.04
CA ALA A 283 -4.90 10.55 -25.44
C ALA A 283 -4.54 12.01 -25.76
N PHE A 284 -4.41 12.30 -27.05
CA PHE A 284 -4.41 13.66 -27.58
C PHE A 284 -5.64 13.87 -28.45
N ARG A 285 -6.24 15.06 -28.32
CA ARG A 285 -7.39 15.47 -29.12
C ARG A 285 -6.93 16.38 -30.25
N LEU A 286 -7.34 16.02 -31.47
CA LEU A 286 -7.21 16.86 -32.66
C LEU A 286 -8.51 17.66 -32.81
N GLN A 287 -8.39 18.98 -32.92
CA GLN A 287 -9.50 19.85 -33.34
C GLN A 287 -9.28 20.22 -34.81
N PRO A 288 -10.07 19.64 -35.75
CA PRO A 288 -9.89 19.86 -37.18
C PRO A 288 -10.04 21.33 -37.59
N GLU A 289 -9.08 21.89 -38.35
CA GLU A 289 -9.26 23.21 -38.98
C GLU A 289 -9.98 23.11 -40.34
N LYS A 290 -9.84 21.96 -41.00
CA LYS A 290 -10.41 21.62 -42.31
C LYS A 290 -11.21 20.31 -42.21
N GLU A 291 -12.05 20.05 -43.21
CA GLU A 291 -12.81 18.79 -43.31
C GLU A 291 -11.91 17.60 -43.67
N GLU A 292 -10.82 17.87 -44.40
CA GLU A 292 -9.74 16.94 -44.69
C GLU A 292 -8.40 17.60 -44.33
N GLY A 293 -7.53 16.87 -43.65
CA GLY A 293 -6.25 17.41 -43.19
C GLY A 293 -5.26 16.33 -42.73
N SER A 294 -4.02 16.74 -42.52
CA SER A 294 -2.94 15.88 -42.05
C SER A 294 -2.25 16.48 -40.83
N VAL A 295 -1.90 15.64 -39.86
CA VAL A 295 -1.19 16.03 -38.62
C VAL A 295 -0.06 15.07 -38.36
N VAL A 296 1.12 15.60 -38.10
CA VAL A 296 2.28 14.84 -37.59
C VAL A 296 2.45 15.15 -36.11
N VAL A 297 2.46 14.12 -35.27
CA VAL A 297 2.67 14.22 -33.83
C VAL A 297 3.90 13.42 -33.46
N SER A 298 4.80 14.00 -32.68
CA SER A 298 5.99 13.33 -32.14
C SER A 298 6.06 13.48 -30.63
N TYR A 299 6.41 12.40 -29.93
CA TYR A 299 6.51 12.39 -28.47
C TYR A 299 7.40 11.24 -27.99
N ILE A 300 7.93 11.38 -26.78
CA ILE A 300 8.72 10.34 -26.12
C ILE A 300 7.90 9.78 -24.95
N ILE A 301 7.61 8.49 -24.98
CA ILE A 301 7.08 7.80 -23.80
C ILE A 301 8.24 7.26 -22.99
N HIS A 302 8.35 7.74 -21.75
CA HIS A 302 9.31 7.26 -20.77
C HIS A 302 8.59 6.41 -19.70
N PRO A 303 8.66 5.07 -19.76
CA PRO A 303 8.05 4.23 -18.73
C PRO A 303 8.74 4.46 -17.38
N TYR A 304 8.04 4.32 -16.25
CA TYR A 304 8.69 4.49 -14.95
C TYR A 304 9.56 3.29 -14.56
N TYR A 305 9.27 2.11 -15.10
CA TYR A 305 9.97 0.86 -14.81
C TYR A 305 10.44 0.19 -16.10
N LEU A 306 11.53 -0.58 -15.98
CA LEU A 306 11.95 -1.45 -17.05
C LEU A 306 11.04 -2.68 -17.08
N LEU A 307 10.37 -2.90 -18.20
CA LEU A 307 9.64 -4.14 -18.44
C LEU A 307 10.64 -5.29 -18.66
N ASP A 308 10.27 -6.49 -18.21
CA ASP A 308 11.10 -7.68 -18.25
C ASP A 308 10.43 -8.90 -18.92
N GLN A 309 9.20 -8.74 -19.43
CA GLN A 309 8.42 -9.81 -20.06
C GLN A 309 7.94 -9.43 -21.46
N ASP A 310 6.81 -8.75 -21.59
CA ASP A 310 6.20 -8.40 -22.88
C ASP A 310 5.86 -6.91 -22.96
N ILE A 311 5.92 -6.35 -24.17
CA ILE A 311 5.44 -5.00 -24.54
C ILE A 311 4.22 -5.18 -25.43
N SER A 312 3.07 -4.62 -25.04
CA SER A 312 1.80 -4.76 -25.76
C SER A 312 1.28 -3.43 -26.29
N PHE A 313 1.56 -3.08 -27.54
CA PHE A 313 1.00 -1.88 -28.17
C PHE A 313 -0.47 -2.08 -28.53
N VAL A 314 -1.34 -1.18 -28.06
CA VAL A 314 -2.70 -1.03 -28.57
C VAL A 314 -2.66 0.10 -29.61
N LEU A 315 -2.99 -0.22 -30.85
CA LEU A 315 -2.73 0.62 -32.02
C LEU A 315 -3.95 1.44 -32.47
N ASN A 316 -5.13 1.15 -31.92
CA ASN A 316 -6.36 1.90 -32.12
C ASN A 316 -7.21 1.92 -30.83
N ASP A 317 -8.17 2.85 -30.76
CA ASP A 317 -9.17 2.88 -29.70
C ASP A 317 -10.44 2.13 -30.17
N PRO A 318 -10.82 0.99 -29.56
CA PRO A 318 -12.03 0.26 -29.94
C PRO A 318 -13.33 0.98 -29.53
N ASP A 319 -13.28 1.91 -28.57
CA ASP A 319 -14.47 2.60 -28.08
C ASP A 319 -14.85 3.81 -28.96
N GLU A 320 -13.94 4.25 -29.84
CA GLU A 320 -14.19 5.33 -30.79
C GLU A 320 -15.00 4.84 -31.99
N ASP A 321 -16.02 5.62 -32.35
CA ASP A 321 -16.92 5.35 -33.47
C ASP A 321 -16.29 5.84 -34.78
N THR A 322 -15.26 5.13 -35.24
CA THR A 322 -14.47 5.51 -36.42
C THR A 322 -13.91 4.29 -37.16
N GLN A 323 -13.52 4.50 -38.41
CA GLN A 323 -12.78 3.54 -39.22
C GLN A 323 -11.36 4.06 -39.51
N ILE A 324 -10.38 3.17 -39.57
CA ILE A 324 -9.02 3.45 -40.06
C ILE A 324 -8.80 2.68 -41.36
N LYS A 325 -8.70 3.37 -42.49
CA LYS A 325 -8.59 2.71 -43.81
C LYS A 325 -7.23 2.07 -44.04
N HIS A 326 -6.15 2.77 -43.69
CA HIS A 326 -4.79 2.26 -43.80
C HIS A 326 -4.01 2.58 -42.54
N PHE A 327 -3.43 1.54 -41.93
CA PHE A 327 -2.54 1.67 -40.80
C PHE A 327 -1.18 1.05 -41.13
N SER A 328 -0.11 1.78 -40.85
CA SER A 328 1.25 1.27 -40.97
C SER A 328 2.05 1.52 -39.69
N LEU A 329 2.91 0.57 -39.32
CA LEU A 329 3.79 0.65 -38.17
C LEU A 329 5.21 0.25 -38.58
N THR A 330 6.18 1.13 -38.31
CA THR A 330 7.61 0.82 -38.35
C THR A 330 8.15 0.84 -36.94
N LEU A 331 8.54 -0.32 -36.42
CA LEU A 331 9.08 -0.49 -35.07
C LEU A 331 10.56 -0.88 -35.13
N THR A 332 11.44 -0.06 -34.55
CA THR A 332 12.88 -0.33 -34.45
C THR A 332 13.27 -0.66 -33.01
N MET A 333 14.00 -1.77 -32.81
CA MET A 333 14.35 -2.30 -31.48
C MET A 333 15.83 -2.74 -31.40
N PRO A 334 16.44 -2.85 -30.20
CA PRO A 334 17.80 -3.36 -30.03
C PRO A 334 17.93 -4.84 -30.40
N SER A 335 16.89 -5.65 -30.14
CA SER A 335 16.77 -7.06 -30.49
C SER A 335 15.35 -7.35 -30.99
N ILE A 336 15.22 -8.18 -32.03
CA ILE A 336 13.90 -8.58 -32.57
C ILE A 336 13.46 -9.90 -31.90
N PRO A 337 12.32 -9.91 -31.21
CA PRO A 337 11.71 -11.13 -30.68
C PRO A 337 10.71 -11.77 -31.66
N GLU A 338 10.20 -12.97 -31.32
CA GLU A 338 8.98 -13.51 -31.95
C GLU A 338 7.79 -12.65 -31.56
N LEU A 339 6.99 -12.19 -32.53
CA LEU A 339 5.89 -11.26 -32.31
C LEU A 339 4.53 -11.96 -32.38
N ASN A 340 3.57 -11.47 -31.59
CA ASN A 340 2.17 -11.88 -31.64
C ASN A 340 1.31 -10.67 -32.02
N VAL A 341 0.57 -10.78 -33.12
CA VAL A 341 -0.37 -9.73 -33.58
C VAL A 341 -1.79 -10.24 -33.45
N TYR A 342 -2.65 -9.36 -32.97
CA TYR A 342 -4.07 -9.60 -32.74
C TYR A 342 -4.85 -8.45 -33.37
N LEU A 343 -5.60 -8.75 -34.42
CA LEU A 343 -6.52 -7.81 -35.08
C LEU A 343 -7.87 -8.50 -35.22
N GLN A 344 -8.81 -8.15 -34.35
CA GLN A 344 -10.16 -8.72 -34.37
C GLN A 344 -11.12 -7.93 -33.48
N ARG A 345 -12.42 -8.18 -33.67
CA ARG A 345 -13.48 -7.80 -32.75
C ARG A 345 -13.47 -8.69 -31.50
N TYR A 346 -14.05 -8.22 -30.40
CA TYR A 346 -14.22 -9.01 -29.17
C TYR A 346 -14.97 -10.32 -29.48
N ASP A 347 -14.41 -11.48 -29.08
CA ASP A 347 -14.93 -12.85 -29.33
C ASP A 347 -14.82 -13.45 -30.76
N ALA A 348 -14.13 -12.82 -31.73
CA ALA A 348 -13.87 -13.40 -33.06
C ALA A 348 -12.56 -14.24 -33.11
N ASP A 349 -12.35 -15.08 -34.12
CA ASP A 349 -11.04 -15.73 -34.35
C ASP A 349 -10.07 -14.75 -35.03
N THR A 350 -8.77 -14.80 -34.69
CA THR A 350 -7.78 -13.87 -35.24
C THR A 350 -7.54 -14.17 -36.72
N ASN A 351 -7.96 -13.26 -37.62
CA ASN A 351 -7.75 -13.41 -39.05
C ASN A 351 -6.39 -12.80 -39.47
N THR A 352 -5.43 -13.67 -39.79
CA THR A 352 -4.06 -13.27 -40.18
C THR A 352 -3.97 -12.69 -41.60
N ASP A 353 -5.01 -12.76 -42.42
CA ASP A 353 -4.99 -12.29 -43.82
C ASP A 353 -5.21 -10.77 -43.95
N ARG A 354 -5.47 -10.08 -42.83
CA ARG A 354 -5.81 -8.64 -42.77
C ARG A 354 -4.62 -7.71 -42.59
N TYR A 355 -3.41 -8.24 -42.42
CA TYR A 355 -2.19 -7.46 -42.29
C TYR A 355 -0.99 -8.23 -42.87
N GLN A 356 0.07 -7.49 -43.20
CA GLN A 356 1.35 -8.04 -43.64
C GLN A 356 2.46 -7.58 -42.71
N ILE A 357 3.41 -8.46 -42.45
CA ILE A 357 4.56 -8.18 -41.60
C ILE A 357 5.84 -8.50 -42.36
N THR A 358 6.74 -7.52 -42.41
CA THR A 358 8.09 -7.68 -42.95
C THR A 358 9.09 -7.38 -41.84
N GLN A 359 10.07 -8.26 -41.66
CA GLN A 359 11.16 -8.07 -40.70
C GLN A 359 12.47 -7.85 -41.46
N ALA A 360 13.21 -6.80 -41.10
CA ALA A 360 14.51 -6.48 -41.66
C ALA A 360 15.47 -6.01 -40.56
N ASP A 361 16.55 -6.76 -40.34
CA ASP A 361 17.60 -6.51 -39.34
C ASP A 361 17.07 -6.29 -37.91
N ASN A 362 16.86 -5.02 -37.53
CA ASN A 362 16.40 -4.55 -36.22
C ASN A 362 15.04 -3.81 -36.31
N THR A 363 14.36 -3.90 -37.44
CA THR A 363 13.11 -3.20 -37.73
C THR A 363 12.00 -4.17 -38.14
N ILE A 364 10.81 -3.95 -37.59
CA ILE A 364 9.56 -4.63 -37.93
C ILE A 364 8.69 -3.62 -38.67
N MET A 365 8.19 -4.00 -39.84
CA MET A 365 7.20 -3.23 -40.59
C MET A 365 5.89 -4.02 -40.62
N LEU A 366 4.81 -3.39 -40.19
CA LEU A 366 3.46 -3.94 -40.18
C LEU A 366 2.54 -3.01 -40.96
N GLU A 367 1.70 -3.56 -41.84
CA GLU A 367 0.77 -2.79 -42.67
C GLU A 367 -0.55 -3.55 -42.81
N THR A 368 -1.67 -2.85 -42.68
CA THR A 368 -3.01 -3.44 -42.86
C THR A 368 -3.36 -3.60 -44.34
N THR A 369 -3.93 -4.74 -44.73
CA THR A 369 -4.43 -5.00 -46.10
C THR A 369 -5.92 -4.69 -46.24
N GLN A 370 -6.63 -4.56 -45.12
CA GLN A 370 -8.05 -4.20 -45.01
C GLN A 370 -8.22 -3.09 -43.95
N PRO A 371 -9.31 -2.30 -44.02
CA PRO A 371 -9.62 -1.30 -42.99
C PRO A 371 -9.77 -1.93 -41.61
N ILE A 372 -9.47 -1.15 -40.57
CA ILE A 372 -9.82 -1.44 -39.17
C ILE A 372 -11.18 -0.76 -38.91
N GLU A 373 -12.18 -1.56 -38.56
CA GLU A 373 -13.55 -1.10 -38.30
C GLU A 373 -13.74 -0.67 -36.84
N ALA A 374 -14.83 0.05 -36.56
CA ALA A 374 -15.20 0.41 -35.19
C ALA A 374 -15.40 -0.84 -34.32
N ALA A 375 -15.08 -0.74 -33.03
CA ALA A 375 -15.11 -1.84 -32.06
C ALA A 375 -14.11 -3.00 -32.31
N GLU A 376 -13.20 -2.89 -33.29
CA GLU A 376 -12.08 -3.80 -33.44
C GLU A 376 -10.90 -3.40 -32.53
N ILE A 377 -10.15 -4.38 -32.04
CA ILE A 377 -8.91 -4.13 -31.29
C ILE A 377 -7.74 -4.59 -32.14
N PHE A 378 -6.83 -3.65 -32.44
CA PHE A 378 -5.56 -3.91 -33.08
C PHE A 378 -4.43 -3.83 -32.05
N LYS A 379 -3.87 -4.98 -31.70
CA LYS A 379 -2.86 -5.12 -30.65
C LYS A 379 -1.64 -5.88 -31.16
N LEU A 380 -0.45 -5.36 -30.86
CA LEU A 380 0.84 -6.00 -31.11
C LEU A 380 1.51 -6.31 -29.77
N THR A 381 1.85 -7.58 -29.52
CA THR A 381 2.55 -8.02 -28.31
C THR A 381 3.91 -8.62 -28.65
N LEU A 382 4.94 -8.18 -27.93
CA LEU A 382 6.34 -8.49 -28.20
C LEU A 382 7.04 -8.91 -26.90
N PRO A 383 7.61 -10.12 -26.80
CA PRO A 383 8.44 -10.49 -25.69
C PRO A 383 9.77 -9.74 -25.74
N ILE A 384 10.23 -9.25 -24.60
CA ILE A 384 11.46 -8.48 -24.47
C ILE A 384 12.43 -9.18 -23.53
N ASN A 385 13.71 -9.08 -23.85
CA ASN A 385 14.76 -9.55 -22.97
C ASN A 385 15.25 -8.40 -22.09
N ALA A 386 15.02 -8.50 -20.78
CA ALA A 386 15.46 -7.50 -19.81
C ALA A 386 16.98 -7.20 -19.87
N ALA A 387 17.80 -8.15 -20.36
CA ALA A 387 19.24 -7.95 -20.49
C ALA A 387 19.65 -6.94 -21.57
N ASP A 388 18.77 -6.64 -22.53
CA ASP A 388 19.04 -5.71 -23.63
C ASP A 388 18.82 -4.24 -23.22
N TYR A 389 18.17 -4.02 -22.08
CA TYR A 389 17.80 -2.71 -21.58
C TYR A 389 18.52 -2.39 -20.26
N GLN A 390 19.06 -1.18 -20.16
CA GLN A 390 19.70 -0.72 -18.94
C GLN A 390 19.50 0.79 -18.78
N ARG A 391 18.99 1.21 -17.63
CA ARG A 391 18.89 2.63 -17.27
C ARG A 391 20.13 3.08 -16.53
N ASP A 392 20.74 4.14 -17.03
CA ASP A 392 21.80 4.82 -16.31
C ASP A 392 21.27 5.44 -15.02
N SER A 393 22.05 5.33 -13.93
CA SER A 393 21.70 6.02 -12.70
C SER A 393 21.73 7.53 -12.94
N GLY A 394 20.59 8.17 -12.76
CA GLY A 394 20.45 9.58 -13.04
C GLY A 394 21.25 10.47 -12.09
N PHE A 395 21.21 11.78 -12.33
CA PHE A 395 22.03 12.76 -11.61
C PHE A 395 21.66 12.82 -10.12
N TYR A 396 20.37 12.70 -9.82
CA TYR A 396 19.82 12.92 -8.48
C TYR A 396 20.21 11.82 -7.45
N PRO A 397 20.14 10.51 -7.76
CA PRO A 397 20.67 9.41 -6.95
C PRO A 397 22.16 9.56 -6.64
N ARG A 398 22.96 9.95 -7.64
CA ARG A 398 24.41 10.17 -7.47
C ARG A 398 24.70 11.34 -6.54
N LEU A 399 23.93 12.41 -6.67
CA LEU A 399 23.98 13.55 -5.76
C LEU A 399 23.61 13.15 -4.33
N ALA A 400 22.53 12.37 -4.14
CA ALA A 400 22.11 11.87 -2.83
C ALA A 400 23.20 11.05 -2.13
N ALA A 401 23.78 10.08 -2.85
CA ALA A 401 24.87 9.26 -2.33
C ALA A 401 26.09 10.11 -1.93
N SER A 402 26.43 11.12 -2.74
CA SER A 402 27.53 12.05 -2.46
C SER A 402 27.28 12.90 -1.21
N LEU A 403 26.05 13.40 -1.02
CA LEU A 403 25.65 14.13 0.19
C LEU A 403 25.71 13.24 1.43
N GLY A 404 25.32 11.97 1.31
CA GLY A 404 25.44 10.97 2.37
C GLY A 404 26.88 10.76 2.82
N GLY A 405 27.80 10.59 1.86
CA GLY A 405 29.23 10.46 2.13
C GLY A 405 29.84 11.71 2.78
N LEU A 406 29.46 12.91 2.33
CA LEU A 406 29.88 14.17 2.94
C LEU A 406 29.44 14.29 4.40
N LEU A 407 28.21 13.88 4.71
CA LEU A 407 27.69 13.88 6.06
C LEU A 407 28.47 12.94 6.99
N VAL A 408 28.83 11.74 6.50
CA VAL A 408 29.71 10.79 7.23
C VAL A 408 31.04 11.47 7.57
N MET A 409 31.66 12.14 6.61
CA MET A 409 32.94 12.85 6.80
C MET A 409 32.85 13.95 7.86
N ILE A 410 31.78 14.75 7.84
CA ILE A 410 31.54 15.82 8.82
C ILE A 410 31.40 15.24 10.24
N VAL A 411 30.58 14.21 10.41
CA VAL A 411 30.34 13.60 11.74
C VAL A 411 31.60 12.88 12.24
N CYS A 412 32.37 12.25 11.35
CA CYS A 412 33.71 11.72 11.66
C CYS A 412 34.63 12.81 12.20
N ALA A 413 34.76 13.94 11.48
CA ALA A 413 35.61 15.05 11.89
C ALA A 413 35.18 15.59 13.28
N LEU A 414 33.88 15.78 13.51
CA LEU A 414 33.37 16.24 14.81
C LEU A 414 33.69 15.25 15.94
N ARG A 415 33.53 13.94 15.71
CA ARG A 415 33.86 12.92 16.71
C ARG A 415 35.33 12.95 17.09
N PHE A 416 36.23 12.93 16.09
CA PHE A 416 37.66 12.73 16.33
C PHE A 416 38.42 14.03 16.65
N LEU A 417 37.93 15.19 16.21
CA LEU A 417 38.58 16.48 16.48
C LEU A 417 37.97 17.19 17.71
N VAL A 418 36.64 17.22 17.85
CA VAL A 418 35.95 18.01 18.90
C VAL A 418 35.62 17.19 20.15
N TYR A 419 35.16 15.95 19.95
CA TYR A 419 34.72 15.05 21.03
C TYR A 419 35.77 14.02 21.43
N ARG A 420 37.04 14.24 21.08
CA ARG A 420 38.16 13.40 21.50
C ARG A 420 38.26 13.32 23.04
N LYS A 421 38.54 12.12 23.54
CA LYS A 421 38.78 11.88 24.97
C LYS A 421 40.09 12.56 25.40
N LYS A 422 40.04 13.43 26.42
CA LYS A 422 41.24 14.02 27.03
C LYS A 422 41.98 12.95 27.84
N SER A 423 43.31 12.90 27.73
CA SER A 423 44.17 12.14 28.65
C SER A 423 44.24 12.85 30.00
N LEU A 424 43.99 12.13 31.09
CA LEU A 424 44.07 12.64 32.45
C LEU A 424 45.39 12.22 33.08
N THR A 425 46.03 13.12 33.83
CA THR A 425 47.15 12.78 34.72
C THR A 425 46.59 12.32 36.07
N ILE A 426 47.01 11.15 36.55
CA ILE A 426 46.42 10.49 37.72
C ILE A 426 47.45 10.47 38.86
N PRO A 427 47.26 11.24 39.95
CA PRO A 427 48.11 11.19 41.14
C PRO A 427 47.76 9.97 42.01
N VAL A 428 48.69 9.49 42.82
CA VAL A 428 48.45 8.39 43.79
C VAL A 428 47.64 8.92 44.97
N ASN A 429 46.56 8.24 45.35
CA ASN A 429 45.78 8.55 46.55
C ASN A 429 45.62 7.32 47.44
N PHE A 430 45.77 7.49 48.75
CA PHE A 430 45.65 6.40 49.71
C PHE A 430 44.22 6.18 50.21
N TYR A 431 43.36 7.19 50.15
CA TYR A 431 41.99 7.11 50.67
C TYR A 431 40.97 7.44 49.55
N PRO A 432 39.73 6.94 49.66
CA PRO A 432 38.66 7.35 48.75
C PRO A 432 38.39 8.87 48.87
N PRO A 433 37.82 9.52 47.84
CA PRO A 433 37.52 10.94 47.88
C PRO A 433 36.63 11.31 49.08
N LYS A 434 37.01 12.38 49.81
CA LYS A 434 36.27 12.82 51.01
C LYS A 434 34.80 13.11 50.69
N GLY A 435 33.90 12.54 51.49
CA GLY A 435 32.45 12.76 51.37
C GLY A 435 31.77 11.95 50.24
N MET A 436 32.48 11.01 49.61
CA MET A 436 31.94 10.09 48.62
C MET A 436 31.82 8.68 49.22
N ASN A 437 30.63 8.10 49.22
CA ASN A 437 30.43 6.71 49.63
C ASN A 437 30.73 5.72 48.48
N SER A 438 30.69 4.43 48.77
CA SER A 438 31.01 3.39 47.80
C SER A 438 30.05 3.36 46.60
N ALA A 439 28.74 3.53 46.81
CA ALA A 439 27.77 3.56 45.69
C ALA A 439 28.03 4.73 44.72
N GLU A 440 28.35 5.92 45.27
CA GLU A 440 28.72 7.09 44.47
C GLU A 440 30.04 6.90 43.72
N ALA A 441 31.02 6.25 44.36
CA ALA A 441 32.29 5.89 43.73
C ALA A 441 32.08 4.97 42.52
N GLY A 442 31.24 3.94 42.66
CA GLY A 442 30.81 3.06 41.56
C GLY A 442 30.15 3.83 40.41
N TYR A 443 29.27 4.79 40.74
CA TYR A 443 28.62 5.59 39.71
C TYR A 443 29.58 6.48 38.92
N VAL A 444 30.54 7.12 39.60
CA VAL A 444 31.51 8.02 38.98
C VAL A 444 32.45 7.25 38.05
N ILE A 445 32.87 6.05 38.44
CA ILE A 445 33.78 5.23 37.63
C ILE A 445 33.07 4.62 36.42
N ASP A 446 31.87 4.06 36.60
CA ASP A 446 31.21 3.27 35.56
C ASP A 446 30.15 4.04 34.75
N LEU A 447 29.77 5.27 35.16
CA LEU A 447 28.64 6.05 34.61
C LEU A 447 27.27 5.36 34.68
N LYS A 448 27.21 4.19 35.30
CA LYS A 448 26.02 3.35 35.44
C LYS A 448 26.04 2.78 36.84
N LEU A 449 24.89 2.77 37.48
CA LEU A 449 24.75 2.31 38.86
C LEU A 449 24.19 0.87 38.88
N SER A 450 25.02 -0.10 39.23
CA SER A 450 24.60 -1.50 39.41
C SER A 450 23.89 -1.69 40.75
N ASP A 451 23.18 -2.82 40.93
CA ASP A 451 22.60 -3.14 42.25
C ASP A 451 23.72 -3.44 43.27
N SER A 452 24.81 -4.07 42.82
CA SER A 452 26.01 -4.33 43.63
C SER A 452 26.66 -3.05 44.16
N ASP A 453 26.67 -1.97 43.36
CA ASP A 453 27.18 -0.67 43.81
C ASP A 453 26.39 -0.12 44.99
N VAL A 454 25.07 -0.27 44.98
CA VAL A 454 24.20 0.23 46.05
C VAL A 454 24.27 -0.69 47.28
N THR A 455 24.34 -2.01 47.11
CA THR A 455 24.47 -2.93 48.25
C THR A 455 25.82 -2.88 48.94
N SER A 456 26.86 -2.38 48.27
CA SER A 456 28.14 -2.04 48.94
C SER A 456 27.96 -1.08 50.13
N LEU A 457 26.86 -0.30 50.16
CA LEU A 457 26.52 0.56 51.30
C LEU A 457 26.27 -0.22 52.59
N ILE A 458 25.86 -1.49 52.52
CA ILE A 458 25.66 -2.33 53.72
C ILE A 458 26.97 -2.45 54.50
N PHE A 459 28.06 -2.73 53.80
CA PHE A 459 29.39 -2.79 54.40
C PHE A 459 29.88 -1.40 54.81
N ASN A 460 29.56 -0.34 54.04
CA ASN A 460 29.87 1.04 54.44
C ASN A 460 29.14 1.46 55.74
N TRP A 461 27.91 1.00 55.96
CA TRP A 461 27.14 1.26 57.17
C TRP A 461 27.65 0.45 58.37
N ALA A 462 28.09 -0.79 58.15
CA ALA A 462 28.74 -1.62 59.16
C ALA A 462 30.04 -0.96 59.64
N ASP A 463 30.87 -0.54 58.69
CA ASP A 463 32.14 0.15 58.91
C ASP A 463 31.98 1.45 59.70
N ARG A 464 30.90 2.19 59.46
CA ARG A 464 30.55 3.42 60.19
C ARG A 464 29.80 3.17 61.52
N GLY A 465 29.59 1.91 61.91
CA GLY A 465 29.00 1.51 63.19
C GLY A 465 27.47 1.60 63.28
N TYR A 466 26.75 1.61 62.14
CA TYR A 466 25.28 1.67 62.15
C TYR A 466 24.62 0.29 62.28
N LEU A 467 25.30 -0.75 61.84
CA LEU A 467 24.81 -2.13 61.91
C LEU A 467 25.95 -3.09 62.24
N LYS A 468 25.59 -4.26 62.75
CA LYS A 468 26.48 -5.43 62.84
C LYS A 468 26.02 -6.52 61.89
N ILE A 469 26.98 -7.26 61.35
CA ILE A 469 26.73 -8.41 60.47
C ILE A 469 27.01 -9.68 61.29
N HIS A 470 25.95 -10.43 61.56
CA HIS A 470 26.02 -11.73 62.22
C HIS A 470 26.11 -12.81 61.16
N PHE A 471 27.10 -13.69 61.23
CA PHE A 471 27.28 -14.82 60.32
C PHE A 471 27.47 -16.11 61.12
N ILE A 472 26.40 -16.91 61.21
CA ILE A 472 26.32 -18.13 62.03
C ILE A 472 25.70 -19.22 61.15
N ASP A 473 26.25 -20.44 61.15
CA ASP A 473 25.75 -21.58 60.37
C ASP A 473 25.55 -21.31 58.85
N ARG A 474 26.39 -20.45 58.25
CA ARG A 474 26.28 -19.97 56.86
C ARG A 474 25.04 -19.15 56.55
N GLU A 475 24.34 -18.67 57.57
CA GLU A 475 23.29 -17.67 57.43
C GLU A 475 23.81 -16.31 57.94
N TYR A 476 23.44 -15.23 57.25
CA TYR A 476 23.73 -13.86 57.71
C TYR A 476 22.46 -13.13 58.12
N SER A 477 22.60 -12.32 59.18
CA SER A 477 21.60 -11.36 59.60
C SER A 477 22.24 -10.02 59.98
N PHE A 478 21.45 -8.95 59.87
CA PHE A 478 21.89 -7.60 60.16
C PHE A 478 21.21 -7.10 61.42
N GLU A 479 22.02 -6.70 62.40
CA GLU A 479 21.55 -6.08 63.65
C GLU A 479 21.71 -4.57 63.55
N LYS A 480 20.63 -3.83 63.80
CA LYS A 480 20.67 -2.37 63.85
C LYS A 480 21.26 -1.87 65.17
N ILE A 481 22.38 -1.14 65.08
CA ILE A 481 23.07 -0.55 66.25
C ILE A 481 22.66 0.90 66.48
N LYS A 482 22.51 1.67 65.39
CA LYS A 482 22.18 3.10 65.44
C LYS A 482 21.06 3.44 64.47
N ASN A 483 20.26 4.46 64.80
CA ASN A 483 19.35 5.07 63.84
C ASN A 483 20.11 5.85 62.77
N ALA A 484 19.54 5.93 61.57
CA ALA A 484 20.04 6.80 60.52
C ALA A 484 20.06 8.27 61.00
N ASP A 485 21.13 9.00 60.70
CA ASP A 485 21.34 10.38 61.14
C ASP A 485 21.79 11.30 60.00
N SER A 486 22.07 12.57 60.32
CA SER A 486 22.48 13.59 59.34
C SER A 486 23.85 13.37 58.70
N LEU A 487 24.65 12.40 59.16
CA LEU A 487 25.91 12.03 58.53
C LEU A 487 25.69 11.10 57.31
N MET A 488 24.50 10.51 57.19
CA MET A 488 24.08 9.75 56.00
C MET A 488 23.39 10.68 55.01
N ALA A 489 23.60 10.47 53.71
CA ALA A 489 22.82 11.16 52.69
C ALA A 489 21.33 10.76 52.79
N ASP A 490 20.42 11.66 52.40
CA ASP A 490 18.96 11.42 52.53
C ASP A 490 18.49 10.11 51.88
N TYR A 491 19.12 9.71 50.77
CA TYR A 491 18.78 8.44 50.11
C TYR A 491 19.31 7.23 50.87
N GLU A 492 20.47 7.34 51.53
CA GLU A 492 21.00 6.29 52.40
C GLU A 492 20.10 6.11 53.62
N GLN A 493 19.64 7.21 54.24
CA GLN A 493 18.72 7.14 55.37
C GLN A 493 17.41 6.43 55.00
N ARG A 494 16.83 6.75 53.84
CA ARG A 494 15.62 6.08 53.33
C ARG A 494 15.87 4.59 53.09
N LEU A 495 16.98 4.25 52.43
CA LEU A 495 17.31 2.86 52.10
C LEU A 495 17.61 2.04 53.36
N PHE A 496 18.36 2.61 54.31
CA PHE A 496 18.65 2.00 55.61
C PHE A 496 17.36 1.77 56.41
N ASN A 497 16.48 2.77 56.51
CA ASN A 497 15.21 2.63 57.21
C ASN A 497 14.28 1.60 56.53
N ALA A 498 14.32 1.50 55.20
CA ALA A 498 13.59 0.49 54.45
C ALA A 498 14.08 -0.94 54.77
N MET A 499 15.39 -1.12 54.90
CA MET A 499 16.00 -2.40 55.28
C MET A 499 15.45 -2.94 56.60
N PHE A 500 15.29 -2.06 57.60
CA PHE A 500 14.84 -2.45 58.95
C PHE A 500 13.33 -2.28 59.19
N ARG A 501 12.52 -1.89 58.18
CA ARG A 501 11.09 -1.57 58.33
C ARG A 501 10.25 -2.72 58.89
N TYR A 502 10.61 -3.96 58.56
CA TYR A 502 9.90 -5.17 58.97
C TYR A 502 10.64 -5.98 60.05
N SER A 503 11.67 -5.40 60.68
CA SER A 503 12.40 -6.06 61.77
C SER A 503 11.53 -6.12 63.04
N SER A 504 11.46 -7.28 63.69
CA SER A 504 10.75 -7.45 64.97
C SER A 504 11.57 -6.95 66.16
N ASP A 505 12.91 -7.08 66.09
CA ASP A 505 13.83 -6.79 67.22
C ASP A 505 15.10 -6.04 66.77
N GLY A 506 15.04 -5.32 65.65
CA GLY A 506 16.22 -4.67 65.05
C GLY A 506 17.12 -5.64 64.25
N PHE A 507 16.73 -6.91 64.15
CA PHE A 507 17.39 -7.92 63.31
C PHE A 507 16.66 -8.09 61.98
N VAL A 508 17.42 -8.20 60.89
CA VAL A 508 16.92 -8.46 59.53
C VAL A 508 17.68 -9.67 58.97
N SER A 509 16.97 -10.77 58.74
CA SER A 509 17.54 -11.95 58.06
C SER A 509 17.54 -11.78 56.54
N HIS A 510 18.34 -12.60 55.86
CA HIS A 510 18.36 -12.69 54.39
C HIS A 510 16.94 -12.73 53.76
N ALA A 511 15.99 -13.47 54.36
CA ALA A 511 14.66 -13.67 53.80
C ALA A 511 13.81 -12.38 53.79
N MET A 512 14.09 -11.46 54.71
CA MET A 512 13.38 -10.19 54.85
C MET A 512 13.95 -9.08 53.95
N LEU A 513 15.10 -9.31 53.31
CA LEU A 513 15.71 -8.36 52.37
C LEU A 513 14.96 -8.21 51.04
N ARG A 514 13.98 -9.08 50.75
CA ARG A 514 13.14 -8.94 49.55
C ARG A 514 12.45 -7.58 49.46
N ALA A 515 12.03 -7.05 50.60
CA ALA A 515 11.44 -5.71 50.67
C ALA A 515 12.49 -4.60 50.38
N PHE A 516 13.69 -4.73 50.93
CA PHE A 516 14.83 -3.84 50.70
C PHE A 516 15.22 -3.76 49.22
N TYR A 517 15.14 -4.87 48.49
CA TYR A 517 15.44 -4.89 47.05
C TYR A 517 14.44 -4.09 46.20
N TYR A 518 13.20 -3.86 46.67
CA TYR A 518 12.26 -2.97 45.98
C TYR A 518 12.68 -1.49 46.06
N ASP A 519 13.34 -1.09 47.16
CA ASP A 519 13.74 0.29 47.42
C ASP A 519 15.09 0.67 46.77
N LEU A 520 15.88 -0.32 46.31
CA LEU A 520 17.13 -0.10 45.56
C LEU A 520 16.91 0.83 44.36
N ARG A 521 15.81 0.67 43.60
CA ARG A 521 15.51 1.49 42.43
C ARG A 521 15.39 2.98 42.77
N ASP A 522 14.80 3.30 43.92
CA ASP A 522 14.56 4.69 44.32
C ASP A 522 15.83 5.33 44.91
N ALA A 523 16.68 4.52 45.57
CA ALA A 523 18.04 4.92 45.93
C ALA A 523 18.88 5.21 44.68
N LYS A 524 18.83 4.34 43.67
CA LYS A 524 19.52 4.54 42.38
C LYS A 524 19.11 5.85 41.71
N LYS A 525 17.80 6.09 41.58
CA LYS A 525 17.27 7.35 41.03
C LYS A 525 17.69 8.58 41.84
N SER A 526 17.88 8.44 43.15
CA SER A 526 18.32 9.54 44.02
C SER A 526 19.80 9.88 43.81
N ILE A 527 20.66 8.86 43.69
CA ILE A 527 22.08 9.02 43.34
C ILE A 527 22.20 9.66 41.96
N GLU A 528 21.49 9.14 40.95
CA GLU A 528 21.49 9.72 39.60
C GLU A 528 21.05 11.19 39.60
N ARG A 529 20.01 11.55 40.37
CA ARG A 529 19.55 12.93 40.53
C ARG A 529 20.60 13.85 41.15
N LYS A 530 21.42 13.36 42.08
CA LYS A 530 22.53 14.13 42.71
C LYS A 530 23.52 14.64 41.67
N TYR A 531 23.77 13.85 40.63
CA TYR A 531 24.68 14.16 39.53
C TYR A 531 23.95 14.69 38.29
N THR A 532 22.96 15.55 38.50
CA THR A 532 22.28 16.27 37.40
C THR A 532 22.69 17.75 37.37
N ARG A 533 22.24 18.46 36.33
CA ARG A 533 22.51 19.89 36.11
C ARG A 533 24.01 20.21 36.09
N ASP A 534 24.52 20.92 37.08
CA ASP A 534 25.91 21.41 37.13
C ASP A 534 26.89 20.33 37.62
N LYS A 535 26.37 19.30 38.30
CA LYS A 535 27.13 18.12 38.76
C LYS A 535 27.03 16.94 37.80
N SER A 536 26.65 17.18 36.55
CA SER A 536 26.53 16.12 35.54
C SER A 536 27.86 15.43 35.28
N LEU A 537 27.86 14.11 35.16
CA LEU A 537 29.08 13.33 34.90
C LEU A 537 29.49 13.33 33.41
N THR A 538 28.56 13.64 32.52
CA THR A 538 28.78 13.72 31.07
C THR A 538 28.63 15.15 30.58
N LEU A 539 29.34 15.49 29.50
CA LEU A 539 29.18 16.77 28.86
C LEU A 539 27.83 16.82 28.12
N LYS A 540 26.90 17.65 28.58
CA LYS A 540 25.55 17.78 28.00
C LYS A 540 25.57 18.06 26.48
N SER A 541 26.49 18.90 26.00
CA SER A 541 26.59 19.21 24.56
C SER A 541 26.99 17.99 23.74
N ALA A 542 27.86 17.11 24.27
CA ALA A 542 28.20 15.84 23.62
C ALA A 542 27.01 14.88 23.58
N ASP A 543 26.20 14.83 24.64
CA ASP A 543 24.99 14.01 24.68
C ASP A 543 23.89 14.52 23.73
N VAL A 544 23.72 15.84 23.63
CA VAL A 544 22.80 16.46 22.66
C VAL A 544 23.26 16.18 21.24
N MET A 545 24.55 16.37 20.94
CA MET A 545 25.09 16.11 19.60
C MET A 545 25.06 14.64 19.23
N ARG A 546 25.34 13.72 20.17
CA ARG A 546 25.16 12.28 19.97
C ARG A 546 23.73 11.97 19.55
N LYS A 547 22.73 12.47 20.29
CA LYS A 547 21.32 12.26 19.95
C LYS A 547 20.98 12.87 18.59
N LEU A 548 21.44 14.08 18.31
CA LEU A 548 21.21 14.74 17.02
C LEU A 548 21.76 13.89 15.86
N PHE A 549 23.02 13.44 15.93
CA PHE A 549 23.63 12.66 14.85
C PHE A 549 23.06 11.25 14.70
N ILE A 550 22.59 10.63 15.79
CA ILE A 550 21.84 9.37 15.70
C ILE A 550 20.53 9.56 14.94
N ASN A 551 19.84 10.70 15.11
CA ASN A 551 18.63 10.97 14.31
C ASN A 551 18.98 11.36 12.86
N LEU A 552 20.07 12.09 12.66
CA LEU A 552 20.54 12.53 11.34
C LEU A 552 21.15 11.40 10.51
N SER A 553 21.44 10.24 11.10
CA SER A 553 22.03 9.09 10.40
C SER A 553 21.13 8.54 9.30
N LEU A 554 19.84 8.87 9.31
CA LEU A 554 18.85 8.37 8.34
C LEU A 554 18.64 9.31 7.17
N LEU A 555 19.15 10.53 7.28
CA LEU A 555 19.05 11.56 6.26
C LEU A 555 19.58 11.08 4.89
N PRO A 556 20.69 10.31 4.77
CA PRO A 556 21.17 9.84 3.47
C PRO A 556 20.12 8.98 2.74
N LEU A 557 19.48 8.04 3.43
CA LEU A 557 18.44 7.19 2.83
C LEU A 557 17.21 8.02 2.44
N LEU A 558 16.79 8.96 3.28
CA LEU A 558 15.62 9.80 3.00
C LEU A 558 15.87 10.71 1.79
N ILE A 559 17.05 11.34 1.71
CA ILE A 559 17.45 12.16 0.56
C ILE A 559 17.52 11.30 -0.71
N PHE A 560 18.06 10.08 -0.61
CA PHE A 560 18.12 9.16 -1.73
C PHE A 560 16.72 8.83 -2.27
N LEU A 561 15.80 8.42 -1.40
CA LEU A 561 14.43 8.08 -1.81
C LEU A 561 13.72 9.29 -2.43
N LEU A 562 13.87 10.47 -1.84
CA LEU A 562 13.29 11.71 -2.37
C LEU A 562 13.81 12.07 -3.75
N LEU A 563 15.14 12.09 -3.89
CA LEU A 563 15.80 12.53 -5.12
C LEU A 563 15.63 11.52 -6.26
N ASN A 564 15.65 10.22 -5.95
CA ASN A 564 15.44 9.17 -6.94
C ASN A 564 14.00 9.14 -7.44
N ASN A 565 13.01 9.21 -6.56
CA ASN A 565 11.61 9.19 -6.99
C ASN A 565 11.21 10.49 -7.71
N TYR A 566 11.74 11.66 -7.32
CA TYR A 566 11.57 12.88 -8.11
C TYR A 566 12.12 12.76 -9.54
N GLU A 567 13.23 12.04 -9.73
CA GLU A 567 13.79 11.81 -11.06
C GLU A 567 12.93 10.88 -11.91
N ILE A 568 12.31 9.88 -11.28
CA ILE A 568 11.42 8.92 -11.94
C ILE A 568 10.08 9.57 -12.26
N TYR A 569 9.32 10.00 -11.26
CA TYR A 569 7.91 10.40 -11.44
C TYR A 569 7.71 11.90 -11.64
N ARG A 570 8.72 12.75 -11.36
CA ARG A 570 8.56 14.22 -11.21
C ARG A 570 7.52 14.65 -10.16
N ASP A 571 6.95 13.70 -9.41
CA ASP A 571 6.01 13.93 -8.33
C ASP A 571 6.76 13.99 -7.00
N SER A 572 6.49 15.04 -6.23
CA SER A 572 7.07 15.23 -4.90
C SER A 572 6.06 14.97 -3.77
N PHE A 573 4.77 14.82 -4.08
CA PHE A 573 3.70 14.77 -3.10
C PHE A 573 3.61 13.41 -2.39
N ASN A 574 3.57 12.32 -3.15
CA ASN A 574 3.48 10.96 -2.60
C ASN A 574 4.68 10.61 -1.69
N LEU A 575 5.84 11.15 -2.01
CA LEU A 575 7.06 11.02 -1.20
C LEU A 575 7.00 11.74 0.15
N VAL A 576 6.36 12.92 0.21
CA VAL A 576 6.21 13.65 1.48
C VAL A 576 5.37 12.82 2.45
N ILE A 577 4.31 12.18 1.95
CA ILE A 577 3.48 11.26 2.74
C ILE A 577 4.33 10.08 3.25
N LEU A 578 5.11 9.46 2.38
CA LEU A 578 6.02 8.37 2.76
C LEU A 578 7.03 8.82 3.83
N CYS A 579 7.64 10.00 3.67
CA CYS A 579 8.56 10.57 4.65
C CYS A 579 7.89 10.83 6.01
N VAL A 580 6.66 11.34 6.01
CA VAL A 580 5.87 11.57 7.24
C VAL A 580 5.55 10.24 7.96
N MET A 581 5.35 9.15 7.22
CA MET A 581 5.13 7.81 7.81
C MET A 581 6.43 7.17 8.33
N LEU A 582 7.53 7.31 7.59
CA LEU A 582 8.81 6.66 7.91
C LEU A 582 9.53 7.34 9.09
N VAL A 583 9.49 8.68 9.18
CA VAL A 583 10.22 9.43 10.21
C VAL A 583 9.87 8.98 11.64
N PRO A 584 8.60 8.86 12.06
CA PRO A 584 8.24 8.38 13.40
C PRO A 584 8.75 6.96 13.69
N MET A 585 8.63 6.06 12.71
CA MET A 585 9.01 4.65 12.86
C MET A 585 10.54 4.51 12.98
N LEU A 586 11.26 5.32 12.23
CA LEU A 586 12.71 5.45 12.28
C LEU A 586 13.20 6.09 13.60
N LEU A 587 12.52 7.13 14.10
CA LEU A 587 12.79 7.70 15.42
C LEU A 587 12.55 6.67 16.55
N ALA A 588 11.54 5.80 16.40
CA ALA A 588 11.26 4.71 17.33
C ALA A 588 12.35 3.62 17.28
N ALA A 589 12.80 3.22 16.09
CA ALA A 589 13.91 2.28 15.92
C ALA A 589 15.21 2.83 16.54
N ASN A 590 15.53 4.11 16.31
CA ASN A 590 16.68 4.78 16.91
C ASN A 590 16.57 4.92 18.45
N ARG A 591 15.36 5.19 18.96
CA ARG A 591 15.07 5.15 20.41
C ARG A 591 15.35 3.77 20.99
N MET A 592 14.98 2.68 20.30
CA MET A 592 15.31 1.32 20.74
C MET A 592 16.82 1.04 20.69
N LEU A 593 17.50 1.44 19.61
CA LEU A 593 18.95 1.24 19.48
C LEU A 593 19.72 1.98 20.57
N THR A 594 19.29 3.21 20.91
CA THR A 594 19.87 3.96 22.03
C THR A 594 19.55 3.36 23.39
N MET A 595 18.41 2.69 23.57
CA MET A 595 18.14 1.89 24.77
C MET A 595 19.08 0.68 24.87
N TYR A 596 19.34 -0.01 23.75
CA TYR A 596 20.32 -1.11 23.68
C TYR A 596 21.72 -0.65 24.11
N PHE A 597 22.22 0.47 23.56
CA PHE A 597 23.55 0.98 23.94
C PHE A 597 23.62 1.46 25.40
N ARG A 598 22.48 1.77 26.06
CA ARG A 598 22.45 2.19 27.47
C ARG A 598 22.40 1.02 28.46
N GLN A 599 21.77 -0.10 28.10
CA GLN A 599 21.79 -1.32 28.91
C GLN A 599 22.93 -2.20 28.43
N LYS A 600 24.11 -2.19 29.05
CA LYS A 600 25.23 -3.03 28.59
C LYS A 600 25.30 -4.44 29.20
N GLU A 601 24.39 -4.84 30.09
CA GLU A 601 24.46 -6.14 30.79
C GLU A 601 23.05 -6.70 31.09
N GLY A 602 22.42 -7.31 30.09
CA GLY A 602 21.20 -8.09 30.26
C GLY A 602 20.99 -9.03 29.09
N ARG A 603 20.57 -10.28 29.35
CA ARG A 603 20.27 -11.30 28.33
C ARG A 603 19.24 -10.81 27.29
N ASN A 604 18.36 -9.89 27.68
CA ASN A 604 17.34 -9.28 26.82
C ASN A 604 17.87 -8.24 25.82
N ASN A 605 19.15 -7.84 25.90
CA ASN A 605 19.74 -6.87 24.97
C ASN A 605 19.81 -7.39 23.53
N LYS A 606 20.05 -8.69 23.34
CA LYS A 606 20.07 -9.30 22.00
C LYS A 606 18.70 -9.23 21.32
N VAL A 607 17.62 -9.22 22.11
CA VAL A 607 16.24 -9.11 21.61
C VAL A 607 15.97 -7.70 21.06
N TYR A 608 16.35 -6.65 21.78
CA TYR A 608 16.21 -5.27 21.29
C TYR A 608 17.06 -4.99 20.05
N LEU A 609 18.26 -5.58 19.97
CA LEU A 609 19.11 -5.47 18.81
C LEU A 609 18.52 -6.20 17.60
N GLY A 610 18.04 -7.44 17.79
CA GLY A 610 17.38 -8.22 16.75
C GLY A 610 16.10 -7.55 16.25
N PHE A 611 15.26 -7.05 17.16
CA PHE A 611 14.02 -6.35 16.82
C PHE A 611 14.27 -5.02 16.11
N GLY A 612 15.24 -4.21 16.57
CA GLY A 612 15.60 -2.96 15.90
C GLY A 612 16.19 -3.17 14.50
N PHE A 613 17.00 -4.22 14.32
CA PHE A 613 17.53 -4.62 13.02
C PHE A 613 16.42 -5.12 12.08
N LEU A 614 15.52 -5.97 12.57
CA LEU A 614 14.40 -6.52 11.81
C LEU A 614 13.40 -5.43 11.41
N MET A 615 13.14 -4.47 12.29
CA MET A 615 12.33 -3.28 11.97
C MET A 615 13.00 -2.38 10.93
N GLY A 616 14.33 -2.23 10.98
CA GLY A 616 15.10 -1.50 9.97
C GLY A 616 15.04 -2.18 8.59
N LEU A 617 15.16 -3.51 8.54
CA LEU A 617 15.00 -4.29 7.31
C LEU A 617 13.57 -4.22 6.77
N LEU A 618 12.57 -4.32 7.64
CA LEU A 618 11.16 -4.18 7.28
C LEU A 618 10.88 -2.79 6.69
N LEU A 619 11.45 -1.73 7.27
CA LEU A 619 11.35 -0.37 6.74
C LEU A 619 11.99 -0.24 5.36
N ILE A 620 13.19 -0.78 5.16
CA ILE A 620 13.85 -0.77 3.84
C ILE A 620 13.02 -1.55 2.83
N TYR A 621 12.47 -2.70 3.22
CA TYR A 621 11.60 -3.52 2.37
C TYR A 621 10.30 -2.80 2.01
N ILE A 622 9.61 -2.19 2.98
CA ILE A 622 8.41 -1.37 2.74
C ILE A 622 8.74 -0.21 1.81
N CYS A 623 9.88 0.47 1.99
CA CYS A 623 10.30 1.52 1.07
C CYS A 623 10.49 0.97 -0.35
N ILE A 624 11.21 -0.15 -0.51
CA ILE A 624 11.43 -0.79 -1.82
C ILE A 624 10.09 -1.17 -2.46
N LEU A 625 9.14 -1.70 -1.71
CA LEU A 625 7.81 -2.04 -2.21
C LEU A 625 6.99 -0.81 -2.63
N ILE A 626 7.03 0.28 -1.86
CA ILE A 626 6.24 1.49 -2.15
C ILE A 626 6.84 2.29 -3.29
N THR A 627 8.16 2.41 -3.35
CA THR A 627 8.84 3.23 -4.35
C THR A 627 9.23 2.43 -5.59
N GLU A 628 9.01 1.12 -5.59
CA GLU A 628 9.39 0.18 -6.67
C GLU A 628 10.84 0.39 -7.15
N VAL A 629 11.72 0.78 -6.21
CA VAL A 629 13.10 1.16 -6.52
C VAL A 629 13.94 -0.08 -6.71
N SER A 630 14.60 -0.15 -7.87
CA SER A 630 15.57 -1.20 -8.18
C SER A 630 16.81 -1.12 -7.28
N LEU A 631 17.46 -2.27 -7.07
CA LEU A 631 18.58 -2.39 -6.14
C LEU A 631 19.86 -1.79 -6.77
N SER A 632 20.02 -0.48 -6.67
CA SER A 632 21.13 0.26 -7.28
C SER A 632 22.35 0.39 -6.35
N LEU A 633 23.53 0.67 -6.92
CA LEU A 633 24.77 0.91 -6.16
C LEU A 633 24.63 2.14 -5.24
N GLU A 634 23.93 3.17 -5.68
CA GLU A 634 23.70 4.41 -4.93
C GLU A 634 22.82 4.18 -3.70
N LEU A 635 21.83 3.29 -3.79
CA LEU A 635 21.04 2.85 -2.63
C LEU A 635 21.94 2.15 -1.60
N LEU A 636 22.83 1.26 -2.05
CA LEU A 636 23.78 0.56 -1.17
C LEU A 636 24.73 1.55 -0.47
N ILE A 637 25.24 2.55 -1.19
CA ILE A 637 26.08 3.62 -0.61
C ILE A 637 25.29 4.43 0.43
N SER A 638 24.02 4.74 0.16
CA SER A 638 23.15 5.48 1.08
C SER A 638 22.87 4.68 2.35
N LEU A 639 22.59 3.38 2.23
CA LEU A 639 22.43 2.46 3.36
C LEU A 639 23.72 2.32 4.19
N PHE A 640 24.87 2.16 3.51
CA PHE A 640 26.17 2.10 4.18
C PHE A 640 26.49 3.39 4.93
N SER A 641 26.18 4.55 4.33
CA SER A 641 26.32 5.87 4.97
C SER A 641 25.48 5.96 6.24
N CYS A 642 24.25 5.46 6.23
CA CYS A 642 23.39 5.43 7.41
C CYS A 642 24.00 4.59 8.54
N MET A 643 24.49 3.39 8.20
CA MET A 643 25.13 2.49 9.17
C MET A 643 26.42 3.07 9.73
N ALA A 644 27.27 3.66 8.87
CA ALA A 644 28.48 4.34 9.30
C ALA A 644 28.17 5.48 10.27
N LEU A 645 27.19 6.33 9.96
CA LEU A 645 26.76 7.43 10.83
C LEU A 645 26.28 6.95 12.19
N LEU A 646 25.49 5.87 12.26
CA LEU A 646 25.05 5.29 13.54
C LEU A 646 26.23 4.82 14.40
N ILE A 647 27.20 4.13 13.80
CA ILE A 647 28.39 3.63 14.51
C ILE A 647 29.27 4.80 14.99
N ILE A 648 29.45 5.82 14.17
CA ILE A 648 30.26 6.99 14.53
C ILE A 648 29.56 7.80 15.62
N ALA A 649 28.26 8.09 15.45
CA ALA A 649 27.48 8.90 16.38
C ALA A 649 27.35 8.22 17.75
N SER A 650 27.10 6.90 17.79
CA SER A 650 27.05 6.14 19.04
C SER A 650 28.36 6.17 19.82
N GLY A 651 29.50 6.39 19.15
CA GLY A 651 30.80 6.54 19.78
C GLY A 651 31.06 7.89 20.46
N ILE A 652 30.19 8.90 20.30
CA ILE A 652 30.40 10.26 20.84
C ILE A 652 30.09 10.28 22.34
N HIS A 653 31.14 10.27 23.16
CA HIS A 653 31.05 10.40 24.63
C HIS A 653 32.17 11.29 25.15
N LYS A 654 31.83 12.26 26.01
CA LYS A 654 32.80 13.17 26.63
C LYS A 654 32.46 13.40 28.10
N ASN A 655 33.46 13.25 28.97
CA ASN A 655 33.32 13.52 30.41
C ASN A 655 33.10 15.02 30.65
N SER A 656 32.32 15.34 31.68
CA SER A 656 32.29 16.71 32.22
C SER A 656 33.58 17.03 32.98
N GLU A 657 33.84 18.31 33.21
CA GLU A 657 34.96 18.74 34.06
C GLU A 657 34.77 18.28 35.50
N TYR A 658 33.55 18.42 36.03
CA TYR A 658 33.17 17.92 37.36
C TYR A 658 33.43 16.41 37.54
N ARG A 659 33.13 15.59 36.52
CA ARG A 659 33.48 14.16 36.58
C ARG A 659 34.98 13.98 36.68
N ASN A 660 35.77 14.70 35.88
CA ASN A 660 37.23 14.54 35.91
C ASN A 660 37.80 14.91 37.28
N GLU A 661 37.27 15.93 37.96
CA GLU A 661 37.66 16.29 39.33
C GLU A 661 37.43 15.16 40.34
N LEU A 662 36.34 14.40 40.19
CA LEU A 662 36.03 13.24 41.04
C LEU A 662 36.74 11.96 40.61
N LEU A 663 36.91 11.79 39.29
CA LEU A 663 37.45 10.58 38.67
C LEU A 663 38.96 10.50 38.82
N VAL A 664 39.68 11.63 38.73
CA VAL A 664 41.14 11.69 38.92
C VAL A 664 41.56 11.10 40.28
N PRO A 665 41.02 11.57 41.43
CA PRO A 665 41.46 11.03 42.70
C PRO A 665 41.03 9.58 42.92
N LEU A 666 39.86 9.21 42.42
CA LEU A 666 39.32 7.86 42.51
C LEU A 666 40.09 6.84 41.65
N LEU A 667 40.55 7.23 40.46
CA LEU A 667 41.48 6.43 39.67
C LEU A 667 42.84 6.33 40.36
N GLY A 668 43.31 7.40 40.99
CA GLY A 668 44.52 7.40 41.81
C GLY A 668 44.47 6.39 42.96
N PHE A 669 43.32 6.34 43.63
CA PHE A 669 43.05 5.36 44.69
C PHE A 669 42.94 3.93 44.16
N LYS A 670 42.27 3.73 43.02
CA LYS A 670 42.21 2.41 42.36
C LYS A 670 43.60 1.91 41.95
N GLU A 671 44.44 2.77 41.38
CA GLU A 671 45.82 2.41 41.02
C GLU A 671 46.68 2.16 42.25
N PHE A 672 46.50 2.91 43.34
CA PHE A 672 47.10 2.57 44.63
C PHE A 672 46.69 1.17 45.09
N ILE A 673 45.41 0.82 45.12
CA ILE A 673 44.95 -0.53 45.53
C ILE A 673 45.66 -1.62 44.71
N LYS A 674 45.80 -1.43 43.40
CA LYS A 674 46.49 -2.37 42.51
C LYS A 674 48.00 -2.42 42.73
N ALA A 675 48.65 -1.28 42.95
CA ALA A 675 50.12 -1.18 42.99
C ALA A 675 50.73 -1.19 44.41
N ALA A 676 49.95 -0.99 45.46
CA ALA A 676 50.42 -0.91 46.84
C ALA A 676 51.29 -2.10 47.24
N GLU A 677 52.48 -1.81 47.76
CA GLU A 677 53.43 -2.81 48.26
C GLU A 677 53.13 -3.16 49.72
N LYS A 678 53.60 -4.33 50.17
CA LYS A 678 53.34 -4.87 51.51
C LYS A 678 53.74 -3.89 52.62
N ASP A 679 54.97 -3.38 52.59
CA ASP A 679 55.51 -2.45 53.59
C ASP A 679 54.65 -1.18 53.74
N ARG A 680 54.07 -0.71 52.63
CA ARG A 680 53.19 0.46 52.64
C ARG A 680 51.84 0.15 53.26
N LEU A 681 51.32 -1.08 53.09
CA LEU A 681 50.08 -1.52 53.71
C LEU A 681 50.26 -1.76 55.21
N GLU A 682 51.41 -2.30 55.64
CA GLU A 682 51.75 -2.44 57.07
C GLU A 682 51.76 -1.09 57.77
N MET A 683 52.41 -0.07 57.18
CA MET A 683 52.42 1.29 57.71
C MET A 683 51.00 1.88 57.86
N LEU A 684 50.12 1.62 56.90
CA LEU A 684 48.73 2.09 56.97
C LEU A 684 47.92 1.34 58.02
N LEU A 685 48.20 0.06 58.26
CA LEU A 685 47.58 -0.72 59.34
C LEU A 685 48.07 -0.28 60.73
N GLU A 686 49.31 0.20 60.85
CA GLU A 686 49.82 0.80 62.09
C GLU A 686 49.12 2.12 62.42
N GLU A 687 48.85 2.94 61.39
CA GLU A 687 48.09 4.19 61.54
C GLU A 687 46.61 3.94 61.83
N ASP A 688 46.02 2.96 61.14
CA ASP A 688 44.60 2.62 61.20
C ASP A 688 44.39 1.10 61.10
N PRO A 689 44.20 0.41 62.25
CA PRO A 689 44.06 -1.04 62.27
C PRO A 689 42.82 -1.57 61.51
N GLU A 690 41.80 -0.74 61.29
CA GLU A 690 40.59 -1.10 60.54
C GLU A 690 40.65 -0.69 59.05
N TYR A 691 41.77 -0.11 58.60
CA TYR A 691 41.96 0.38 57.22
C TYR A 691 41.60 -0.64 56.13
N TYR A 692 41.90 -1.93 56.36
CA TYR A 692 41.52 -3.00 55.45
C TYR A 692 40.00 -3.03 55.18
N TYR A 693 39.19 -2.84 56.22
CA TYR A 693 37.73 -2.88 56.17
C TYR A 693 37.13 -1.60 55.59
N HIS A 694 37.70 -0.44 55.91
CA HIS A 694 37.29 0.85 55.33
C HIS A 694 37.38 0.86 53.80
N VAL A 695 38.34 0.13 53.22
CA VAL A 695 38.58 0.09 51.77
C VAL A 695 37.73 -0.97 51.05
N LEU A 696 37.26 -2.03 51.72
CA LEU A 696 36.55 -3.15 51.09
C LEU A 696 35.31 -2.73 50.25
N PRO A 697 34.39 -1.88 50.76
CA PRO A 697 33.23 -1.43 49.99
C PRO A 697 33.62 -0.68 48.71
N TYR A 698 34.72 0.10 48.78
CA TYR A 698 35.25 0.82 47.62
C TYR A 698 35.98 -0.12 46.65
N ALA A 699 36.72 -1.10 47.16
CA ALA A 699 37.39 -2.08 46.32
C ALA A 699 36.39 -2.94 45.53
N GLN A 700 35.21 -3.23 46.10
CA GLN A 700 34.09 -3.89 45.41
C GLN A 700 33.64 -3.08 44.19
N VAL A 701 33.20 -1.84 44.38
CA VAL A 701 32.66 -0.98 43.30
C VAL A 701 33.74 -0.53 42.29
N LEU A 702 35.01 -0.55 42.69
CA LEU A 702 36.14 -0.28 41.79
C LEU A 702 36.59 -1.52 41.00
N HIS A 703 35.96 -2.68 41.22
CA HIS A 703 36.28 -3.97 40.61
C HIS A 703 37.71 -4.45 40.91
N VAL A 704 38.18 -4.21 42.13
CA VAL A 704 39.54 -4.57 42.60
C VAL A 704 39.54 -5.28 43.98
N SER A 705 38.37 -5.70 44.48
CA SER A 705 38.21 -6.39 45.77
C SER A 705 39.11 -7.62 45.91
N LYS A 706 39.17 -8.49 44.88
CA LYS A 706 40.04 -9.67 44.89
C LYS A 706 41.53 -9.32 45.01
N ILE A 707 41.97 -8.25 44.34
CA ILE A 707 43.36 -7.77 44.42
C ILE A 707 43.61 -7.26 45.84
N TRP A 708 42.69 -6.45 46.37
CA TRP A 708 42.78 -5.92 47.72
C TRP A 708 42.86 -7.03 48.77
N ILE A 709 41.89 -7.95 48.77
CA ILE A 709 41.84 -9.12 49.66
C ILE A 709 43.14 -9.93 49.62
N ASN A 710 43.68 -10.20 48.42
CA ASN A 710 44.89 -10.99 48.27
C ASN A 710 46.12 -10.34 48.92
N LYS A 711 46.21 -9.00 48.93
CA LYS A 711 47.36 -8.29 49.51
C LYS A 711 47.44 -8.40 51.03
N PHE A 712 46.34 -8.72 51.69
CA PHE A 712 46.28 -8.87 53.15
C PHE A 712 46.30 -10.34 53.61
N LYS A 713 46.44 -11.31 52.70
CA LYS A 713 46.50 -12.75 53.06
C LYS A 713 47.66 -13.10 53.99
N ASP A 714 48.80 -12.43 53.82
CA ASP A 714 50.03 -12.65 54.59
C ASP A 714 50.26 -11.55 55.64
N LEU A 715 49.23 -10.73 55.94
CA LEU A 715 49.25 -9.66 56.93
C LEU A 715 48.32 -10.03 58.09
N THR A 716 48.72 -9.70 59.32
CA THR A 716 47.86 -9.91 60.49
C THR A 716 46.94 -8.71 60.64
N VAL A 717 45.65 -8.91 60.37
CA VAL A 717 44.61 -7.87 60.48
C VAL A 717 43.72 -8.20 61.67
N PRO A 718 43.44 -7.24 62.59
CA PRO A 718 42.52 -7.47 63.69
C PRO A 718 41.09 -7.71 63.17
N PRO A 719 40.25 -8.51 63.88
CA PRO A 719 38.87 -8.74 63.44
C PRO A 719 38.06 -7.43 63.47
N PRO A 720 37.11 -7.23 62.53
CA PRO A 720 36.34 -6.00 62.46
C PRO A 720 35.34 -5.92 63.60
N THR A 721 35.19 -4.74 64.20
CA THR A 721 34.28 -4.51 65.34
C THR A 721 32.79 -4.70 65.01
N TRP A 722 32.43 -4.65 63.73
CA TRP A 722 31.06 -4.79 63.23
C TRP A 722 30.66 -6.22 62.86
N TYR A 723 31.58 -7.19 62.89
CA TYR A 723 31.30 -8.59 62.55
C TYR A 723 31.14 -9.47 63.78
N VAL A 724 30.15 -10.36 63.76
CA VAL A 724 29.92 -11.37 64.80
C VAL A 724 29.76 -12.73 64.12
N GLY A 725 30.67 -13.66 64.38
CA GLY A 725 30.62 -15.01 63.80
C GLY A 725 31.35 -16.04 64.64
N GLU A 726 31.16 -17.31 64.31
CA GLU A 726 31.82 -18.44 64.99
C GLU A 726 33.33 -18.48 64.74
N GLU A 727 33.73 -18.06 63.54
CA GLU A 727 35.13 -17.91 63.12
C GLU A 727 35.49 -16.43 62.96
N ALA A 728 36.79 -16.11 63.02
CA ALA A 728 37.27 -14.76 62.72
C ALA A 728 36.96 -14.40 61.27
N TRP A 729 36.63 -13.12 61.02
CA TRP A 729 36.29 -12.62 59.69
C TRP A 729 37.27 -13.08 58.62
N SER A 730 36.76 -13.72 57.58
CA SER A 730 37.57 -14.15 56.44
C SER A 730 37.12 -13.50 55.13
N ALA A 731 38.05 -13.45 54.19
CA ALA A 731 37.77 -13.07 52.81
C ALA A 731 36.68 -13.93 52.15
N LYS A 732 36.52 -15.18 52.59
CA LYS A 732 35.50 -16.10 52.06
C LYS A 732 34.10 -15.70 52.53
N ASP A 733 33.98 -15.17 53.74
CA ASP A 733 32.70 -14.71 54.29
C ASP A 733 32.22 -13.47 53.54
N PHE A 734 33.14 -12.54 53.24
CA PHE A 734 32.85 -11.40 52.37
C PHE A 734 32.35 -11.83 50.98
N ASP A 735 33.12 -12.70 50.29
CA ASP A 735 32.77 -13.18 48.96
C ASP A 735 31.43 -13.94 48.97
N PHE A 736 31.15 -14.72 50.02
CA PHE A 736 29.89 -15.44 50.19
C PHE A 736 28.70 -14.49 50.34
N ILE A 737 28.77 -13.53 51.27
CA ILE A 737 27.68 -12.58 51.54
C ILE A 737 27.39 -11.73 50.32
N VAL A 738 28.42 -11.21 49.64
CA VAL A 738 28.26 -10.41 48.42
C VAL A 738 27.59 -11.22 47.32
N HIS A 739 28.06 -12.44 47.06
CA HIS A 739 27.54 -13.28 45.99
C HIS A 739 26.09 -13.74 46.25
N ASP A 740 25.76 -14.04 47.50
CA ASP A 740 24.40 -14.43 47.89
C ASP A 740 23.40 -13.27 47.75
N ILE A 741 23.79 -12.07 48.20
CA ILE A 741 23.00 -10.84 48.00
C ILE A 741 22.77 -10.56 46.50
N GLU A 742 23.80 -10.70 45.66
CA GLU A 742 23.68 -10.50 44.21
C GLU A 742 22.71 -11.50 43.56
N LYS A 743 22.77 -12.77 43.98
CA LYS A 743 21.89 -13.83 43.49
C LYS A 743 20.43 -13.60 43.87
N GLU A 744 20.16 -13.19 45.10
CA GLU A 744 18.78 -12.90 45.56
C GLU A 744 18.19 -11.68 44.84
N ILE A 745 19.01 -10.66 44.55
CA ILE A 745 18.58 -9.51 43.73
C ILE A 745 18.17 -9.98 42.32
N GLU A 746 18.95 -10.88 41.71
CA GLU A 746 18.62 -11.43 40.40
C GLU A 746 17.28 -12.19 40.43
N LEU A 747 17.04 -12.99 41.47
CA LEU A 747 15.78 -13.73 41.65
C LEU A 747 14.58 -12.78 41.86
N ALA A 748 14.73 -11.76 42.71
CA ALA A 748 13.70 -10.76 42.96
C ALA A 748 13.36 -9.94 41.69
N SER A 749 14.36 -9.69 40.83
CA SER A 749 14.16 -8.96 39.56
C SER A 749 13.38 -9.78 38.51
N LYS A 750 13.58 -11.11 38.45
CA LYS A 750 12.94 -12.00 37.46
C LYS A 750 11.46 -12.24 37.73
N ALA A 751 11.04 -12.30 39.00
CA ALA A 751 9.63 -12.46 39.39
C ALA A 751 8.71 -11.33 38.86
N ARG A 752 9.29 -10.20 38.43
CA ARG A 752 8.57 -9.00 37.95
C ARG A 752 8.20 -9.04 36.46
N ALA A 753 8.80 -9.93 35.66
CA ALA A 753 8.66 -9.88 34.19
C ALA A 753 7.48 -10.68 33.62
N HIS A 754 6.84 -11.54 34.42
CA HIS A 754 5.85 -12.52 33.96
C HIS A 754 4.39 -12.03 33.90
N SER A 755 4.10 -10.75 34.15
CA SER A 755 2.71 -10.27 34.34
C SER A 755 2.14 -9.40 33.21
N SER A 756 2.68 -9.42 32.00
CA SER A 756 2.17 -8.56 30.92
C SER A 756 2.55 -9.03 29.53
N PHE A 757 1.76 -9.94 28.95
CA PHE A 757 1.31 -9.96 27.55
C PHE A 757 0.54 -11.27 27.28
N ASP A 758 -0.75 -11.20 26.95
CA ASP A 758 -1.41 -12.29 26.23
C ASP A 758 -2.63 -11.77 25.44
N SER A 759 -2.87 -12.41 24.29
CA SER A 759 -3.93 -12.23 23.28
C SER A 759 -3.77 -11.02 22.33
N SER A 760 -3.99 -11.12 21.01
CA SER A 760 -4.74 -12.11 20.21
C SER A 760 -4.39 -12.08 18.71
N ASP A 761 -4.62 -13.22 18.07
CA ASP A 761 -4.53 -13.54 16.64
C ASP A 761 -5.63 -12.92 15.75
N ASP A 762 -5.21 -12.49 14.57
CA ASP A 762 -5.60 -12.91 13.20
C ASP A 762 -7.07 -12.89 12.70
N SER A 763 -7.27 -12.37 11.48
CA SER A 763 -7.91 -13.06 10.33
C SER A 763 -8.17 -12.12 9.13
N GLY A 764 -7.71 -12.51 7.94
CA GLY A 764 -8.00 -11.88 6.64
C GLY A 764 -9.24 -12.45 5.94
N TYR A 765 -9.62 -11.81 4.82
CA TYR A 765 -10.69 -12.24 3.91
C TYR A 765 -10.30 -11.94 2.45
N SER A 766 -10.52 -12.91 1.55
CA SER A 766 -10.22 -12.89 0.12
C SER A 766 -11.51 -12.78 -0.72
N GLY A 767 -11.46 -11.99 -1.80
CA GLY A 767 -12.52 -11.86 -2.81
C GLY A 767 -12.07 -12.44 -4.16
N GLY A 768 -13.01 -13.01 -4.91
CA GLY A 768 -12.81 -13.63 -6.22
C GLY A 768 -13.57 -12.91 -7.33
N ASP A 769 -13.02 -13.07 -8.54
CA ASP A 769 -13.39 -12.50 -9.84
C ASP A 769 -14.67 -13.08 -10.46
N GLY A 770 -15.20 -12.37 -11.47
CA GLY A 770 -16.17 -12.89 -12.45
C GLY A 770 -16.25 -12.02 -13.71
N GLY A 771 -15.85 -12.59 -14.86
CA GLY A 771 -16.05 -12.04 -16.21
C GLY A 771 -17.11 -12.82 -17.01
N PHE A 772 -17.58 -12.28 -18.13
CA PHE A 772 -18.49 -12.95 -19.07
C PHE A 772 -18.29 -12.51 -20.53
N SER A 773 -18.34 -13.49 -21.43
CA SER A 773 -18.43 -13.38 -22.89
C SER A 773 -19.86 -13.70 -23.38
N SER A 774 -20.14 -13.23 -24.60
CA SER A 774 -21.42 -13.10 -25.33
C SER A 774 -22.47 -14.22 -25.19
N GLY A 775 -23.66 -13.85 -24.69
CA GLY A 775 -24.89 -14.63 -24.82
C GLY A 775 -26.09 -13.70 -24.88
N GLY A 776 -26.83 -13.71 -26.00
CA GLY A 776 -28.02 -12.86 -26.20
C GLY A 776 -28.97 -12.92 -25.01
N SER A 777 -29.52 -11.76 -24.65
CA SER A 777 -30.28 -11.54 -23.43
C SER A 777 -31.57 -10.77 -23.69
N SER A 778 -32.59 -11.01 -22.87
CA SER A 778 -33.89 -10.33 -23.01
C SER A 778 -33.73 -8.82 -22.88
N GLY A 779 -34.35 -8.07 -23.79
CA GLY A 779 -34.32 -6.60 -23.86
C GLY A 779 -33.08 -6.01 -24.52
N GLY A 780 -32.21 -6.82 -25.13
CA GLY A 780 -31.00 -6.33 -25.79
C GLY A 780 -31.14 -6.01 -27.28
N GLY A 781 -32.21 -6.48 -27.93
CA GLY A 781 -32.47 -6.26 -29.36
C GLY A 781 -32.96 -4.84 -29.68
N SER A 782 -33.18 -4.59 -30.97
CA SER A 782 -33.80 -3.36 -31.46
C SER A 782 -35.34 -3.45 -31.44
N GLY A 783 -36.04 -2.31 -31.29
CA GLY A 783 -37.51 -2.31 -31.31
C GLY A 783 -38.16 -2.89 -30.05
N GLY A 784 -39.45 -3.28 -30.16
CA GLY A 784 -40.24 -3.90 -29.10
C GLY A 784 -40.21 -3.08 -27.81
N GLY A 785 -40.76 -1.87 -27.85
CA GLY A 785 -40.63 -0.90 -26.77
C GLY A 785 -41.34 -1.22 -25.46
N GLY A 786 -41.19 -0.36 -24.45
CA GLY A 786 -41.98 -0.37 -23.22
C GLY A 786 -43.35 0.27 -23.38
N SER A 787 -44.33 -0.13 -22.56
CA SER A 787 -45.67 0.47 -22.54
C SER A 787 -46.06 0.91 -21.14
N ARG A 788 -46.73 2.06 -21.04
CA ARG A 788 -47.33 2.56 -19.81
C ARG A 788 -48.65 3.29 -20.06
N GLY A 789 -49.59 3.19 -19.13
CA GLY A 789 -50.82 3.99 -19.13
C GLY A 789 -50.55 5.46 -18.80
N TRP A 790 -51.40 6.38 -19.27
CA TRP A 790 -51.31 7.79 -18.93
C TRP A 790 -52.66 8.49 -18.88
#